data_AF-A0A672K527-F1
#
_entry.id   AF-A0A672K527-F1
#
_cell.length_a   1.000
_cell.length_b   1.000
_cell.length_c   1.000
_cell.angle_alpha   90.00
_cell.angle_beta   90.00
_cell.angle_gamma   90.00
#
_symmetry.space_group_name_H-M   'P 1'
#
loop_
_entity.id
_entity.type
_entity.pdbx_description
1 polymer ?
#
loop_
_entity_poly.entity_id
_entity_poly.type
_entity_poly.pdbx_seq_one_letter_code
_entity_poly.pdbx_strand_id
1 'polypeptide(L)'
;MKDLPGEWKDHQLTVALRIRPLNDAEIEEGATTVAHKIDSQMVVLMDPCEDSDNVLRVNRSREKTYMFDVAFDYTATQEDVYVATTKNLIDGVIAGYNATVFAYGPTGAGKTYTMLGLDSEPGIYIRTLNDLFRAIEDSTEDLDCSVYMSYIEIYNEMIRDLLNPSSGYLELREDAKGEIRIAGITEFSTCNAKEIMALLTKGNKQRTQESTAANKTSSRSHAILQVTVKQKSRVKDINEEVRVGKLFMVDLAGTERASQTQNRGKRMKEGAHINRSMLALANCINALSEKGGKVAQFVNYRDSKLTRLLKDALGGNSRTVMITHISPASTKFEESRNTLVYADKAKNIRNKVRRNLMNVSYHLAQYTRIIADLRSEIDRLRAKIDQQSQEQQKGEKADIREIQAEVQQYSHGELALLQEQLLSAFREQMEIRRSLMELENCNMELHIDTSRHLLTISDWEHDRARAWQGRDEVTGEKTDRDKEEEQGSGPEEPQYVTAAREEIGPLLAEQRKTMELKRELEEKLLNMKLKSSKIEELLPKRISNHEQRDILTLLCKVHELELEKTEIQSGVLCKENVLRTKDFIIQRHEQQRTLCDDIIHQQKALIEDQGLCVPEELQELYSLYFCELSDGSIDQILNLHTFTTNPRAVSFYLISSFLPHFPFPLICFLNIHFKSLGSVRFLLFNCTHKYGGVRCSLYHFILKHE
;
A
#
# COMPACT_ATOMS: atom_id res chain seq x y z
N MET A 1 24.06 -35.16 -7.46
CA MET A 1 23.05 -34.93 -6.40
C MET A 1 21.82 -34.35 -7.06
N LYS A 2 20.70 -35.08 -7.08
CA LYS A 2 19.44 -34.59 -7.64
C LYS A 2 18.75 -33.78 -6.54
N ASP A 3 18.72 -32.46 -6.66
CA ASP A 3 17.91 -31.58 -5.79
C ASP A 3 16.43 -31.96 -5.96
N LEU A 4 15.78 -32.41 -4.89
CA LEU A 4 14.36 -32.77 -4.85
C LEU A 4 13.48 -31.51 -4.97
N PRO A 5 12.32 -31.56 -5.65
CA PRO A 5 11.41 -30.43 -5.74
C PRO A 5 10.78 -30.14 -4.38
N GLY A 6 11.10 -28.98 -3.80
CA GLY A 6 10.47 -28.48 -2.56
C GLY A 6 11.42 -28.12 -1.42
N GLU A 7 12.73 -28.37 -1.54
CA GLU A 7 13.71 -27.98 -0.53
C GLU A 7 13.88 -26.45 -0.45
N TRP A 8 13.71 -25.91 0.75
CA TRP A 8 14.04 -24.53 1.06
C TRP A 8 15.54 -24.44 1.33
N LYS A 9 16.24 -23.58 0.58
CA LYS A 9 17.60 -23.19 0.95
C LYS A 9 17.52 -21.83 1.59
N ASP A 10 17.86 -21.76 2.88
CA ASP A 10 18.07 -20.49 3.56
C ASP A 10 19.28 -19.81 2.92
N HIS A 11 19.05 -18.64 2.36
CA HIS A 11 20.08 -17.84 1.71
C HIS A 11 20.20 -16.52 2.47
N GLN A 12 21.39 -16.29 3.04
CA GLN A 12 21.71 -15.00 3.63
C GLN A 12 21.87 -13.97 2.52
N LEU A 13 21.28 -12.79 2.70
CA LEU A 13 21.42 -11.68 1.76
C LEU A 13 22.89 -11.29 1.65
N THR A 14 23.41 -11.28 0.42
CA THR A 14 24.81 -10.90 0.16
C THR A 14 24.92 -9.38 0.08
N VAL A 15 25.80 -8.77 0.87
CA VAL A 15 26.05 -7.33 0.89
C VAL A 15 27.47 -7.05 0.39
N ALA A 16 27.55 -6.33 -0.73
CA ALA A 16 28.78 -5.79 -1.26
C ALA A 16 28.88 -4.28 -0.94
N LEU A 17 30.08 -3.78 -0.65
CA LEU A 17 30.35 -2.35 -0.55
C LEU A 17 31.24 -1.89 -1.70
N ARG A 18 30.92 -0.76 -2.33
CA ARG A 18 31.73 -0.09 -3.34
C ARG A 18 32.03 1.36 -2.94
N ILE A 19 33.30 1.67 -2.78
CA ILE A 19 33.83 3.01 -2.55
C ILE A 19 34.30 3.56 -3.89
N ARG A 20 33.68 4.64 -4.37
CA ARG A 20 34.12 5.32 -5.60
C ARG A 20 35.36 6.18 -5.34
N PRO A 21 36.14 6.59 -6.35
CA PRO A 21 37.15 7.63 -6.18
C PRO A 21 36.52 8.99 -5.81
N LEU A 22 37.31 9.89 -5.23
CA LEU A 22 36.95 11.30 -5.07
C LEU A 22 36.68 11.93 -6.45
N ASN A 23 35.68 12.81 -6.53
CA ASN A 23 35.40 13.55 -7.76
C ASN A 23 36.06 14.94 -7.71
N ASP A 24 36.16 15.59 -8.87
CA ASP A 24 36.85 16.89 -8.99
C ASP A 24 36.23 17.96 -8.08
N ALA A 25 34.89 18.00 -7.95
CA ALA A 25 34.20 18.95 -7.08
C ALA A 25 34.53 18.73 -5.59
N GLU A 26 34.63 17.48 -5.13
CA GLU A 26 35.01 17.13 -3.76
C GLU A 26 36.49 17.50 -3.50
N ILE A 27 37.35 17.37 -4.50
CA ILE A 27 38.76 17.78 -4.42
C ILE A 27 38.86 19.31 -4.34
N GLU A 28 38.09 20.04 -5.15
CA GLU A 28 38.00 21.50 -5.14
C GLU A 28 37.44 22.05 -3.82
N GLU A 29 36.49 21.33 -3.20
CA GLU A 29 35.96 21.62 -1.86
C GLU A 29 36.96 21.32 -0.73
N GLY A 30 38.11 20.74 -1.03
CA GLY A 30 39.14 20.37 -0.05
C GLY A 30 38.78 19.13 0.78
N ALA A 31 37.94 18.25 0.26
CA ALA A 31 37.55 17.04 0.97
C ALA A 31 38.72 16.05 1.10
N THR A 32 38.88 15.48 2.30
CA THR A 32 39.84 14.41 2.56
C THR A 32 39.18 13.05 2.40
N THR A 33 39.98 12.01 2.16
CA THR A 33 39.49 10.63 2.12
C THR A 33 39.27 10.13 3.54
N VAL A 34 38.05 9.72 3.87
CA VAL A 34 37.66 9.19 5.19
C VAL A 34 37.24 7.72 5.16
N ALA A 35 37.01 7.14 3.98
CA ALA A 35 36.62 5.73 3.84
C ALA A 35 37.74 4.93 3.17
N HIS A 36 38.23 3.90 3.85
CA HIS A 36 39.35 3.09 3.40
C HIS A 36 39.00 1.61 3.39
N LYS A 37 39.22 0.94 2.25
CA LYS A 37 39.23 -0.52 2.18
C LYS A 37 40.54 -1.02 2.79
N ILE A 38 40.43 -1.82 3.85
CA ILE A 38 41.60 -2.43 4.50
C ILE A 38 41.85 -3.85 3.96
N ASP A 39 40.77 -4.56 3.65
CA ASP A 39 40.81 -5.92 3.10
C ASP A 39 39.64 -6.13 2.12
N SER A 40 39.62 -7.27 1.44
CA SER A 40 38.54 -7.78 0.58
C SER A 40 37.14 -7.73 1.20
N GLN A 41 37.01 -7.72 2.53
CA GLN A 41 35.74 -7.67 3.25
C GLN A 41 35.63 -6.54 4.28
N MET A 42 36.74 -5.86 4.60
CA MET A 42 36.84 -4.91 5.71
C MET A 42 37.02 -3.48 5.21
N VAL A 43 36.18 -2.58 5.71
CA VAL A 43 36.23 -1.14 5.44
C VAL A 43 36.24 -0.36 6.74
N VAL A 44 37.09 0.66 6.81
CA VAL A 44 37.18 1.59 7.94
C VAL A 44 36.67 2.95 7.50
N LEU A 45 35.77 3.53 8.29
CA LEU A 45 35.31 4.91 8.16
C LEU A 45 35.90 5.73 9.31
N MET A 46 36.63 6.78 8.97
CA MET A 46 37.29 7.71 9.88
C MET A 46 36.41 8.96 10.08
N ASP A 47 36.22 9.39 11.32
CA ASP A 47 35.50 10.64 11.62
C ASP A 47 36.40 11.86 11.32
N PRO A 48 36.01 12.76 10.41
CA PRO A 48 36.84 13.91 10.03
C PRO A 48 36.88 15.04 11.08
N CYS A 49 36.12 14.94 12.18
CA CYS A 49 35.97 16.02 13.14
C CYS A 49 37.13 16.07 14.16
N GLU A 50 37.85 17.20 14.21
CA GLU A 50 38.92 17.48 15.18
C GLU A 50 38.45 18.25 16.44
N ASP A 51 37.17 18.61 16.55
CA ASP A 51 36.69 19.56 17.56
C ASP A 51 36.74 18.99 18.99
N SER A 52 37.68 19.52 19.79
CA SER A 52 37.85 19.27 21.23
C SER A 52 36.68 19.74 22.10
N ASP A 53 35.80 20.60 21.57
CA ASP A 53 34.76 21.29 22.34
C ASP A 53 33.43 20.52 22.40
N ASN A 54 33.31 19.42 21.64
CA ASN A 54 32.10 18.60 21.63
C ASN A 54 32.21 17.46 22.66
N VAL A 55 31.92 17.76 23.94
CA VAL A 55 32.03 16.85 25.10
C VAL A 55 31.32 15.49 24.87
N LEU A 56 30.27 15.45 24.03
CA LEU A 56 29.53 14.24 23.67
C LEU A 56 30.24 13.32 22.65
N ARG A 57 31.31 13.78 22.00
CA ARG A 57 32.09 13.03 20.99
C ARG A 57 33.49 12.63 21.47
N VAL A 58 33.95 13.14 22.63
CA VAL A 58 35.29 12.88 23.21
C VAL A 58 35.56 11.38 23.46
N ASN A 59 34.52 10.59 23.75
CA ASN A 59 34.63 9.15 24.02
C ASN A 59 34.29 8.24 22.83
N ARG A 60 34.07 8.78 21.62
CA ARG A 60 33.79 7.95 20.44
C ARG A 60 35.10 7.52 19.79
N SER A 61 35.21 6.22 19.47
CA SER A 61 36.27 5.73 18.59
C SER A 61 36.23 6.53 17.28
N ARG A 62 37.35 7.17 16.95
CA ARG A 62 37.52 7.97 15.71
C ARG A 62 37.41 7.12 14.46
N GLU A 63 37.64 5.82 14.60
CA GLU A 63 37.57 4.85 13.52
C GLU A 63 36.44 3.86 13.80
N LYS A 64 35.63 3.59 12.78
CA LYS A 64 34.62 2.55 12.84
C LYS A 64 34.78 1.59 11.68
N THR A 65 34.93 0.32 12.02
CA THR A 65 35.11 -0.78 11.07
C THR A 65 33.77 -1.43 10.73
N TYR A 66 33.60 -1.78 9.46
CA TYR A 66 32.45 -2.50 8.92
C TYR A 66 32.93 -3.71 8.12
N MET A 67 32.18 -4.81 8.18
CA MET A 67 32.52 -6.07 7.51
C MET A 67 31.41 -6.53 6.57
N PHE A 68 31.71 -6.57 5.27
CA PHE A 68 30.79 -6.97 4.21
C PHE A 68 31.22 -8.30 3.58
N ASP A 69 30.39 -8.88 2.72
CA ASP A 69 30.76 -10.11 2.01
C ASP A 69 31.85 -9.86 0.97
N VAL A 70 31.86 -8.65 0.40
CA VAL A 70 32.93 -8.13 -0.45
C VAL A 70 32.98 -6.60 -0.40
N ALA A 71 34.19 -6.03 -0.46
CA ALA A 71 34.46 -4.60 -0.49
C ALA A 71 35.33 -4.23 -1.70
N PHE A 72 34.90 -3.19 -2.41
CA PHE A 72 35.56 -2.63 -3.58
C PHE A 72 35.95 -1.18 -3.31
N ASP A 73 37.10 -0.77 -3.80
CA ASP A 73 37.54 0.63 -3.85
C ASP A 73 37.73 1.06 -5.31
N TYR A 74 38.41 2.18 -5.51
CA TYR A 74 38.69 2.75 -6.84
C TYR A 74 39.56 1.83 -7.73
N THR A 75 40.21 0.80 -7.18
CA THR A 75 41.02 -0.16 -7.96
C THR A 75 40.17 -1.22 -8.66
N ALA A 76 38.93 -1.42 -8.20
CA ALA A 76 38.04 -2.45 -8.75
C ALA A 76 37.36 -1.99 -10.05
N THR A 77 37.49 -2.81 -11.09
CA THR A 77 36.85 -2.57 -12.39
C THR A 77 35.36 -2.95 -12.36
N GLN A 78 34.62 -2.55 -13.40
CA GLN A 78 33.22 -2.98 -13.58
C GLN A 78 33.07 -4.51 -13.69
N GLU A 79 34.08 -5.19 -14.24
CA GLU A 79 34.08 -6.66 -14.35
C GLU A 79 34.29 -7.30 -12.98
N ASP A 80 35.24 -6.80 -12.17
CA ASP A 80 35.51 -7.36 -10.84
C ASP A 80 34.27 -7.32 -9.94
N VAL A 81 33.55 -6.19 -9.98
CA VAL A 81 32.28 -6.04 -9.24
C VAL A 81 31.24 -7.05 -9.76
N TYR A 82 31.07 -7.14 -11.08
CA TYR A 82 30.10 -8.06 -11.69
C TYR A 82 30.37 -9.54 -11.35
N VAL A 83 31.62 -9.99 -11.45
CA VAL A 83 32.04 -11.36 -11.18
C VAL A 83 31.79 -11.73 -9.72
N ALA A 84 32.12 -10.83 -8.80
CA ALA A 84 31.97 -11.06 -7.38
C ALA A 84 30.52 -10.94 -6.87
N THR A 85 29.63 -10.23 -7.57
CA THR A 85 28.24 -10.02 -7.13
C THR A 85 27.20 -10.83 -7.90
N THR A 86 27.13 -10.65 -9.22
CA THR A 86 25.93 -10.99 -10.00
C THR A 86 26.10 -12.24 -10.85
N LYS A 87 27.33 -12.54 -11.28
CA LYS A 87 27.63 -13.66 -12.17
C LYS A 87 27.07 -14.99 -11.67
N ASN A 88 27.22 -15.29 -10.38
CA ASN A 88 26.75 -16.54 -9.77
C ASN A 88 25.22 -16.66 -9.65
N LEU A 89 24.48 -15.58 -9.92
CA LEU A 89 23.01 -15.60 -9.91
C LEU A 89 22.43 -16.15 -11.21
N ILE A 90 23.16 -16.05 -12.32
CA ILE A 90 22.68 -16.37 -13.67
C ILE A 90 22.26 -17.83 -13.78
N ASP A 91 23.10 -18.76 -13.33
CA ASP A 91 22.79 -20.20 -13.35
C ASP A 91 21.53 -20.51 -12.53
N GLY A 92 21.36 -19.82 -11.40
CA GLY A 92 20.16 -19.91 -10.58
C GLY A 92 18.91 -19.44 -11.33
N VAL A 93 19.00 -18.30 -12.02
CA VAL A 93 17.89 -17.74 -12.80
C VAL A 93 17.49 -18.69 -13.93
N ILE A 94 18.45 -19.22 -14.69
CA ILE A 94 18.19 -20.19 -15.76
C ILE A 94 17.57 -21.48 -15.18
N ALA A 95 18.03 -21.92 -14.02
CA ALA A 95 17.45 -23.07 -13.34
C ALA A 95 16.02 -22.82 -12.79
N GLY A 96 15.52 -21.59 -12.78
CA GLY A 96 14.17 -21.24 -12.32
C GLY A 96 14.09 -20.68 -10.90
N TYR A 97 15.19 -20.18 -10.35
CA TYR A 97 15.19 -19.42 -9.10
C TYR A 97 14.97 -17.92 -9.38
N ASN A 98 14.40 -17.21 -8.40
CA ASN A 98 14.37 -15.75 -8.44
C ASN A 98 15.70 -15.19 -7.93
N ALA A 99 16.15 -14.10 -8.53
CA ALA A 99 17.31 -13.35 -8.10
C ALA A 99 17.01 -11.84 -8.13
N THR A 100 17.62 -11.10 -7.22
CA THR A 100 17.49 -9.64 -7.14
C THR A 100 18.83 -9.02 -6.82
N VAL A 101 19.28 -8.09 -7.65
CA VAL A 101 20.44 -7.24 -7.40
C VAL A 101 19.97 -5.81 -7.31
N PHE A 102 20.29 -5.10 -6.23
CA PHE A 102 19.94 -3.69 -6.11
C PHE A 102 21.10 -2.83 -5.65
N ALA A 103 21.25 -1.68 -6.29
CA ALA A 103 22.22 -0.66 -5.91
C ALA A 103 21.60 0.31 -4.90
N TYR A 104 22.26 0.48 -3.75
CA TYR A 104 21.83 1.32 -2.64
C TYR A 104 22.92 2.33 -2.26
N GLY A 105 22.54 3.54 -1.83
CA GLY A 105 23.46 4.59 -1.39
C GLY A 105 23.00 6.00 -1.77
N PRO A 106 23.72 7.05 -1.35
CA PRO A 106 23.33 8.43 -1.62
C PRO A 106 23.50 8.81 -3.10
N THR A 107 22.88 9.90 -3.51
CA THR A 107 23.06 10.46 -4.85
C THR A 107 24.51 10.80 -5.11
N GLY A 108 25.00 10.43 -6.30
CA GLY A 108 26.40 10.65 -6.67
C GLY A 108 27.38 9.62 -6.08
N ALA A 109 26.96 8.64 -5.29
CA ALA A 109 27.84 7.59 -4.77
C ALA A 109 28.27 6.53 -5.80
N GLY A 110 27.63 6.49 -6.98
CA GLY A 110 28.00 5.57 -8.07
C GLY A 110 27.00 4.46 -8.40
N LYS A 111 25.78 4.49 -7.85
CA LYS A 111 24.72 3.48 -8.11
C LYS A 111 24.48 3.22 -9.61
N THR A 112 24.13 4.27 -10.36
CA THR A 112 23.88 4.17 -11.81
C THR A 112 25.15 3.79 -12.58
N TYR A 113 26.33 4.22 -12.13
CA TYR A 113 27.59 3.79 -12.75
C TYR A 113 27.81 2.29 -12.57
N THR A 114 27.52 1.70 -11.41
CA THR A 114 27.59 0.25 -11.22
C THR A 114 26.55 -0.50 -12.04
N MET A 115 25.30 -0.03 -12.06
CA MET A 115 24.19 -0.75 -12.72
C MET A 115 24.24 -0.62 -14.24
N LEU A 116 24.33 0.62 -14.75
CA LEU A 116 24.35 0.91 -16.19
C LEU A 116 25.77 0.94 -16.75
N GLY A 117 26.68 1.63 -16.07
CA GLY A 117 28.04 1.90 -16.55
C GLY A 117 28.12 3.02 -17.58
N LEU A 118 29.27 3.07 -18.24
CA LEU A 118 29.54 3.93 -19.38
C LEU A 118 29.56 3.08 -20.66
N ASP A 119 29.46 3.72 -21.82
CA ASP A 119 29.53 2.99 -23.11
C ASP A 119 30.86 2.23 -23.28
N SER A 120 31.96 2.80 -22.75
CA SER A 120 33.29 2.16 -22.73
C SER A 120 33.44 1.12 -21.62
N GLU A 121 32.67 1.26 -20.54
CA GLU A 121 32.78 0.45 -19.32
C GLU A 121 31.39 -0.01 -18.86
N PRO A 122 30.83 -1.04 -19.53
CA PRO A 122 29.46 -1.49 -19.26
C PRO A 122 29.33 -1.97 -17.81
N GLY A 123 28.20 -1.62 -17.19
CA GLY A 123 27.85 -2.03 -15.83
C GLY A 123 27.18 -3.39 -15.76
N ILE A 124 26.54 -3.66 -14.63
CA ILE A 124 25.91 -4.95 -14.31
C ILE A 124 24.83 -5.33 -15.32
N TYR A 125 23.99 -4.40 -15.79
CA TYR A 125 22.90 -4.72 -16.71
C TYR A 125 23.40 -5.44 -17.96
N ILE A 126 24.38 -4.86 -18.66
CA ILE A 126 24.88 -5.38 -19.93
C ILE A 126 25.68 -6.67 -19.73
N ARG A 127 26.55 -6.71 -18.71
CA ARG A 127 27.37 -7.90 -18.42
C ARG A 127 26.51 -9.11 -18.07
N THR A 128 25.52 -8.91 -17.19
CA THR A 128 24.61 -9.98 -16.76
C THR A 128 23.79 -10.52 -17.92
N LEU A 129 23.29 -9.64 -18.80
CA LEU A 129 22.51 -10.06 -19.96
C LEU A 129 23.35 -10.80 -21.00
N ASN A 130 24.57 -10.32 -21.27
CA ASN A 130 25.49 -11.01 -22.17
C ASN A 130 25.81 -12.43 -21.69
N ASP A 131 26.15 -12.59 -20.41
CA ASP A 131 26.45 -13.90 -19.84
C ASP A 131 25.19 -14.77 -19.73
N LEU A 132 24.02 -14.19 -19.47
CA LEU A 132 22.75 -14.92 -19.45
C LEU A 132 22.43 -15.51 -20.82
N PHE A 133 22.58 -14.75 -21.90
CA PHE A 133 22.38 -15.29 -23.25
C PHE A 133 23.44 -16.32 -23.63
N ARG A 134 24.72 -16.07 -23.29
CA ARG A 134 25.78 -17.07 -23.49
C ARG A 134 25.49 -18.37 -22.75
N ALA A 135 25.10 -18.30 -21.47
CA ALA A 135 24.76 -19.48 -20.68
C ALA A 135 23.50 -20.21 -21.21
N ILE A 136 22.57 -19.49 -21.85
CA ILE A 136 21.43 -20.12 -22.54
C ILE A 136 21.89 -20.80 -23.83
N GLU A 137 22.76 -20.18 -24.62
CA GLU A 137 23.33 -20.75 -25.85
C GLU A 137 24.21 -21.98 -25.56
N ASP A 138 24.99 -21.94 -24.46
CA ASP A 138 25.83 -23.05 -24.00
C ASP A 138 25.00 -24.18 -23.35
N SER A 139 23.75 -23.91 -22.97
CA SER A 139 22.87 -24.93 -22.39
C SER A 139 22.40 -25.93 -23.45
N THR A 140 22.46 -27.22 -23.11
CA THR A 140 22.25 -28.39 -24.00
C THR A 140 21.00 -28.31 -24.88
N GLU A 141 21.08 -28.89 -26.09
CA GLU A 141 20.07 -28.91 -27.18
C GLU A 141 18.65 -29.41 -26.81
N ASP A 142 18.40 -29.83 -25.57
CA ASP A 142 17.14 -30.43 -25.09
C ASP A 142 16.19 -29.45 -24.36
N LEU A 143 16.54 -28.17 -24.23
CA LEU A 143 15.76 -27.18 -23.48
C LEU A 143 15.35 -25.98 -24.36
N ASP A 144 14.06 -25.68 -24.40
CA ASP A 144 13.54 -24.45 -25.02
C ASP A 144 13.50 -23.32 -24.00
N CYS A 145 14.34 -22.32 -24.22
CA CYS A 145 14.44 -21.12 -23.38
C CYS A 145 13.78 -19.92 -24.07
N SER A 146 12.94 -19.19 -23.34
CA SER A 146 12.33 -17.93 -23.79
C SER A 146 12.62 -16.84 -22.76
N VAL A 147 13.17 -15.71 -23.22
CA VAL A 147 13.56 -14.58 -22.36
C VAL A 147 12.64 -13.39 -22.62
N TYR A 148 12.04 -12.89 -21.54
CA TYR A 148 11.18 -11.71 -21.53
C TYR A 148 11.81 -10.61 -20.70
N MET A 149 11.68 -9.37 -21.15
CA MET A 149 12.24 -8.20 -20.48
C MET A 149 11.17 -7.13 -20.28
N SER A 150 11.19 -6.52 -19.10
CA SER A 150 10.40 -5.33 -18.79
C SER A 150 11.27 -4.31 -18.08
N TYR A 151 11.05 -3.02 -18.35
CA TYR A 151 11.82 -1.94 -17.73
C TYR A 151 10.88 -0.88 -17.15
N ILE A 152 11.00 -0.67 -15.85
CA ILE A 152 10.02 0.07 -15.04
C ILE A 152 10.71 1.22 -14.35
N GLU A 153 10.00 2.34 -14.24
CA GLU A 153 10.34 3.44 -13.35
C GLU A 153 9.31 3.55 -12.24
N ILE A 154 9.77 3.69 -10.99
CA ILE A 154 8.95 4.11 -9.86
C ILE A 154 9.38 5.52 -9.47
N TYR A 155 8.52 6.49 -9.74
CA TYR A 155 8.73 7.89 -9.41
C TYR A 155 7.49 8.45 -8.70
N ASN A 156 7.68 9.09 -7.55
CA ASN A 156 6.59 9.67 -6.77
C ASN A 156 5.46 8.66 -6.43
N GLU A 157 5.81 7.41 -6.07
CA GLU A 157 4.86 6.29 -5.89
C GLU A 157 3.97 5.99 -7.12
N MET A 158 4.37 6.45 -8.31
CA MET A 158 3.73 6.11 -9.58
C MET A 158 4.64 5.19 -10.39
N ILE A 159 4.04 4.15 -10.98
CA ILE A 159 4.76 3.15 -11.78
C ILE A 159 4.57 3.51 -13.24
N ARG A 160 5.66 3.64 -13.98
CA ARG A 160 5.67 3.91 -15.43
C ARG A 160 6.42 2.80 -16.16
N ASP A 161 5.95 2.46 -17.34
CA ASP A 161 6.63 1.58 -18.27
C ASP A 161 7.62 2.39 -19.14
N LEU A 162 8.91 2.09 -19.02
CA LEU A 162 9.96 2.77 -19.79
C LEU A 162 10.12 2.21 -21.22
N LEU A 163 9.41 1.13 -21.56
CA LEU A 163 9.41 0.58 -22.91
C LEU A 163 8.17 1.03 -23.70
N ASN A 164 7.07 1.30 -22.99
CA ASN A 164 5.80 1.81 -23.54
C ASN A 164 5.25 3.02 -22.75
N PRO A 165 5.73 4.24 -23.01
CA PRO A 165 5.32 5.43 -22.25
C PRO A 165 3.84 5.82 -22.47
N SER A 166 3.19 5.27 -23.49
CA SER A 166 1.76 5.50 -23.78
C SER A 166 0.82 4.70 -22.87
N SER A 167 1.34 3.76 -22.06
CA SER A 167 0.52 2.93 -21.17
C SER A 167 -0.06 3.70 -19.96
N GLY A 168 0.39 4.92 -19.71
CA GLY A 168 0.04 5.67 -18.51
C GLY A 168 0.63 5.05 -17.25
N TYR A 169 -0.06 5.21 -16.12
CA TYR A 169 0.38 4.72 -14.82
C TYR A 169 -0.09 3.29 -14.54
N LEU A 170 0.82 2.45 -14.06
CA LEU A 170 0.54 1.04 -13.79
C LEU A 170 0.22 0.77 -12.32
N GLU A 171 -0.55 -0.28 -12.08
CA GLU A 171 -0.97 -0.73 -10.74
C GLU A 171 -0.28 -2.03 -10.32
N LEU A 172 0.08 -2.13 -9.03
CA LEU A 172 0.56 -3.36 -8.41
C LEU A 172 -0.62 -4.18 -7.87
N ARG A 173 -0.75 -5.40 -8.38
CA ARG A 173 -1.75 -6.38 -7.96
C ARG A 173 -1.08 -7.57 -7.29
N GLU A 174 -1.81 -8.25 -6.41
CA GLU A 174 -1.38 -9.48 -5.77
C GLU A 174 -2.23 -10.63 -6.34
N ASP A 175 -1.59 -11.72 -6.78
CA ASP A 175 -2.32 -12.88 -7.29
C ASP A 175 -2.84 -13.78 -6.16
N ALA A 176 -3.61 -14.82 -6.50
CA ALA A 176 -4.18 -15.74 -5.52
C ALA A 176 -3.12 -16.52 -4.70
N LYS A 177 -1.86 -16.51 -5.12
CA LYS A 177 -0.73 -17.13 -4.41
C LYS A 177 0.05 -16.12 -3.55
N GLY A 178 -0.36 -14.85 -3.53
CA GLY A 178 0.35 -13.79 -2.82
C GLY A 178 1.55 -13.22 -3.57
N GLU A 179 1.73 -13.54 -4.86
CA GLU A 179 2.78 -12.97 -5.70
C GLU A 179 2.37 -11.58 -6.20
N ILE A 180 3.29 -10.62 -6.09
CA ILE A 180 3.07 -9.27 -6.57
C ILE A 180 3.37 -9.20 -8.07
N ARG A 181 2.45 -8.64 -8.86
CA ARG A 181 2.57 -8.42 -10.31
C ARG A 181 2.11 -7.02 -10.70
N ILE A 182 2.71 -6.48 -11.75
CA ILE A 182 2.31 -5.18 -12.30
C ILE A 182 1.33 -5.43 -13.44
N ALA A 183 0.11 -4.94 -13.30
CA ALA A 183 -0.92 -5.11 -14.33
C ALA A 183 -0.67 -4.15 -15.50
N GLY A 184 -0.70 -4.67 -16.72
CA GLY A 184 -0.51 -3.87 -17.94
C GLY A 184 0.93 -3.53 -18.29
N ILE A 185 1.92 -4.15 -17.63
CA ILE A 185 3.34 -4.00 -17.97
C ILE A 185 3.66 -4.64 -19.33
N THR A 186 4.48 -3.97 -20.12
CA THR A 186 4.95 -4.50 -21.40
C THR A 186 6.07 -5.52 -21.16
N GLU A 187 5.89 -6.73 -21.68
CA GLU A 187 6.91 -7.79 -21.71
C GLU A 187 7.42 -7.95 -23.14
N PHE A 188 8.67 -7.54 -23.40
CA PHE A 188 9.32 -7.74 -24.68
C PHE A 188 10.04 -9.09 -24.70
N SER A 189 9.67 -9.96 -25.64
CA SER A 189 10.44 -11.16 -25.95
C SER A 189 11.69 -10.75 -26.72
N THR A 190 12.85 -11.25 -26.31
CA THR A 190 14.13 -10.94 -26.98
C THR A 190 14.96 -12.20 -27.11
N CYS A 191 15.72 -12.29 -28.21
CA CYS A 191 16.57 -13.45 -28.51
C CYS A 191 18.06 -13.10 -28.55
N ASN A 192 18.42 -11.83 -28.34
CA ASN A 192 19.81 -11.36 -28.46
C ASN A 192 20.09 -10.20 -27.50
N ALA A 193 21.28 -10.18 -26.92
CA ALA A 193 21.78 -9.09 -26.08
C ALA A 193 21.72 -7.71 -26.77
N LYS A 194 21.98 -7.64 -28.09
CA LYS A 194 21.98 -6.37 -28.84
C LYS A 194 20.62 -5.67 -28.84
N GLU A 195 19.53 -6.44 -28.98
CA GLU A 195 18.16 -5.90 -28.93
C GLU A 195 17.86 -5.31 -27.55
N ILE A 196 18.29 -6.01 -26.50
CA ILE A 196 18.13 -5.52 -25.14
C ILE A 196 18.92 -4.23 -24.90
N MET A 197 20.16 -4.12 -25.41
CA MET A 197 20.93 -2.88 -25.29
C MET A 197 20.18 -1.69 -25.91
N ALA A 198 19.54 -1.90 -27.06
CA ALA A 198 18.72 -0.87 -27.70
C ALA A 198 17.49 -0.50 -26.85
N LEU A 199 16.81 -1.50 -26.27
CA LEU A 199 15.67 -1.28 -25.37
C LEU A 199 16.06 -0.55 -24.08
N LEU A 200 17.20 -0.91 -23.47
CA LEU A 200 17.76 -0.23 -22.30
C LEU A 200 18.10 1.23 -22.62
N THR A 201 18.76 1.47 -23.75
CA THR A 201 19.09 2.83 -24.21
C THR A 201 17.84 3.65 -24.45
N LYS A 202 16.82 3.05 -25.08
CA LYS A 202 15.51 3.69 -25.31
C LYS A 202 14.82 4.03 -23.99
N GLY A 203 14.75 3.09 -23.05
CA GLY A 203 14.09 3.31 -21.76
C GLY A 203 14.83 4.32 -20.87
N ASN A 204 16.16 4.33 -20.91
CA ASN A 204 16.96 5.33 -20.19
C ASN A 204 16.76 6.75 -20.77
N LYS A 205 16.60 6.88 -22.09
CA LYS A 205 16.23 8.17 -22.69
C LYS A 205 14.89 8.65 -22.16
N GLN A 206 13.90 7.76 -22.04
CA GLN A 206 12.59 8.11 -21.46
C GLN A 206 12.70 8.50 -19.99
N ARG A 207 13.51 7.81 -19.19
CA ARG A 207 13.83 8.15 -17.80
C ARG A 207 14.46 9.55 -17.64
N THR A 208 15.09 10.08 -18.70
CA THR A 208 15.88 11.34 -18.65
C THR A 208 15.09 12.59 -19.11
N GLN A 209 13.87 12.45 -19.64
CA GLN A 209 13.19 13.51 -20.42
C GLN A 209 12.34 14.55 -19.65
N GLU A 210 12.44 14.70 -18.32
CA GLU A 210 11.72 15.78 -17.60
C GLU A 210 12.48 17.13 -17.60
N SER A 211 11.84 18.16 -18.16
CA SER A 211 12.37 19.50 -18.44
C SER A 211 12.52 20.36 -17.17
N THR A 212 13.63 20.31 -16.46
CA THR A 212 14.13 21.49 -15.69
C THR A 212 15.61 21.35 -15.38
N ALA A 213 16.38 22.40 -15.68
CA ALA A 213 17.85 22.47 -15.71
C ALA A 213 18.58 22.24 -14.35
N ALA A 214 17.91 21.73 -13.32
CA ALA A 214 18.48 21.47 -11.97
C ALA A 214 18.29 20.01 -11.50
N ASN A 215 17.72 19.12 -12.33
CA ASN A 215 17.38 17.75 -11.94
C ASN A 215 18.33 16.73 -12.57
N LYS A 216 19.17 16.08 -11.76
CA LYS A 216 19.75 14.78 -12.12
C LYS A 216 18.67 13.74 -11.86
N THR A 217 17.73 13.54 -12.80
CA THR A 217 16.50 12.73 -12.63
C THR A 217 16.74 11.32 -12.04
N SER A 218 17.89 10.70 -12.30
CA SER A 218 18.27 9.41 -11.70
C SER A 218 18.40 9.40 -10.18
N SER A 219 18.52 10.57 -9.53
CA SER A 219 18.57 10.70 -8.07
C SER A 219 17.22 10.49 -7.40
N ARG A 220 16.11 10.60 -8.14
CA ARG A 220 14.77 10.72 -7.58
C ARG A 220 13.79 9.63 -8.02
N SER A 221 14.17 8.80 -8.99
CA SER A 221 13.35 7.67 -9.44
C SER A 221 14.10 6.36 -9.31
N HIS A 222 13.37 5.30 -8.95
CA HIS A 222 13.89 3.93 -8.94
C HIS A 222 13.71 3.32 -10.32
N ALA A 223 14.76 2.78 -10.92
CA ALA A 223 14.64 2.01 -12.15
C ALA A 223 14.78 0.52 -11.87
N ILE A 224 13.90 -0.28 -12.46
CA ILE A 224 13.81 -1.71 -12.22
C ILE A 224 13.77 -2.41 -13.56
N LEU A 225 14.84 -3.13 -13.85
CA LEU A 225 14.94 -4.04 -14.98
C LEU A 225 14.56 -5.44 -14.54
N GLN A 226 13.47 -5.96 -15.08
CA GLN A 226 13.01 -7.32 -14.84
C GLN A 226 13.33 -8.17 -16.08
N VAL A 227 14.01 -9.29 -15.87
CA VAL A 227 14.29 -10.31 -16.89
C VAL A 227 13.66 -11.62 -16.42
N THR A 228 12.76 -12.19 -17.23
CA THR A 228 12.09 -13.45 -16.93
C THR A 228 12.55 -14.52 -17.92
N VAL A 229 13.17 -15.57 -17.40
CA VAL A 229 13.62 -16.72 -18.19
C VAL A 229 12.64 -17.86 -17.97
N LYS A 230 11.97 -18.29 -19.05
CA LYS A 230 11.12 -19.48 -19.06
C LYS A 230 11.86 -20.60 -19.75
N GLN A 231 12.05 -21.72 -19.07
CA GLN A 231 12.70 -22.90 -19.62
C GLN A 231 11.71 -24.06 -19.66
N LYS A 232 11.57 -24.67 -20.84
CA LYS A 232 10.73 -25.83 -21.10
C LYS A 232 11.58 -27.00 -21.56
N SER A 233 11.22 -28.22 -21.17
CA SER A 233 11.82 -29.43 -21.72
C SER A 233 11.34 -29.65 -23.15
N ARG A 234 12.25 -29.96 -24.10
CA ARG A 234 11.88 -30.34 -25.48
C ARG A 234 11.32 -31.76 -25.57
N VAL A 235 11.61 -32.60 -24.57
CA VAL A 235 11.06 -33.95 -24.48
C VAL A 235 9.59 -33.85 -24.08
N LYS A 236 8.70 -34.15 -25.04
CA LYS A 236 7.24 -34.22 -24.87
C LYS A 236 6.84 -35.45 -24.06
N ASP A 237 7.18 -35.48 -22.78
CA ASP A 237 6.64 -36.45 -21.83
C ASP A 237 5.43 -35.88 -21.08
N ILE A 238 4.62 -36.79 -20.51
CA ILE A 238 3.29 -36.51 -19.91
C ILE A 238 3.33 -35.48 -18.76
N ASN A 239 4.51 -35.11 -18.25
CA ASN A 239 4.73 -34.09 -17.21
C ASN A 239 5.71 -33.00 -17.67
N GLU A 240 5.24 -32.06 -18.51
CA GLU A 240 6.02 -30.87 -18.87
C GLU A 240 6.10 -29.90 -17.68
N GLU A 241 7.23 -29.92 -16.97
CA GLU A 241 7.58 -28.92 -15.96
C GLU A 241 8.20 -27.69 -16.61
N VAL A 242 7.52 -26.54 -16.55
CA VAL A 242 8.05 -25.25 -17.01
C VAL A 242 8.74 -24.55 -15.85
N ARG A 243 10.02 -24.27 -15.98
CA ARG A 243 10.80 -23.51 -15.00
C ARG A 243 10.71 -22.03 -15.31
N VAL A 244 10.55 -21.20 -14.28
CA VAL A 244 10.43 -19.73 -14.47
C VAL A 244 11.36 -19.00 -13.50
N GLY A 245 12.49 -18.51 -14.00
CA GLY A 245 13.39 -17.64 -13.23
C GLY A 245 13.05 -16.17 -13.46
N LYS A 246 13.08 -15.37 -12.40
CA LYS A 246 12.95 -13.91 -12.49
C LYS A 246 14.20 -13.25 -11.92
N LEU A 247 14.86 -12.43 -12.72
CA LEU A 247 15.98 -11.59 -12.32
C LEU A 247 15.51 -10.14 -12.26
N PHE A 248 15.67 -9.52 -11.10
CA PHE A 248 15.42 -8.11 -10.88
C PHE A 248 16.75 -7.39 -10.70
N MET A 249 17.03 -6.39 -11.52
CA MET A 249 18.20 -5.52 -11.36
C MET A 249 17.70 -4.09 -11.14
N VAL A 250 18.01 -3.53 -9.98
CA VAL A 250 17.35 -2.33 -9.46
C VAL A 250 18.38 -1.22 -9.18
N ASP A 251 18.16 -0.06 -9.76
CA ASP A 251 18.88 1.18 -9.47
C ASP A 251 17.99 2.09 -8.62
N LEU A 252 18.23 2.11 -7.31
CA LEU A 252 17.42 2.89 -6.37
C LEU A 252 17.72 4.38 -6.46
N ALA A 253 16.77 5.20 -6.02
CA ALA A 253 16.94 6.63 -5.78
C ALA A 253 17.99 6.91 -4.68
N GLY A 254 18.37 8.18 -4.54
CA GLY A 254 19.24 8.65 -3.46
C GLY A 254 18.67 8.38 -2.06
N THR A 255 19.56 8.04 -1.12
CA THR A 255 19.22 7.81 0.30
C THR A 255 19.37 9.07 1.17
N GLU A 256 19.76 10.20 0.59
CA GLU A 256 19.97 11.46 1.30
C GLU A 256 18.67 12.08 1.86
N ARG A 257 18.78 12.87 2.93
CA ARG A 257 17.62 13.48 3.60
C ARG A 257 17.15 14.73 2.86
N ALA A 258 15.83 14.88 2.66
CA ALA A 258 15.26 16.08 2.04
C ALA A 258 15.55 17.38 2.81
N SER A 259 15.82 17.31 4.12
CA SER A 259 16.15 18.49 4.95
C SER A 259 17.43 19.21 4.52
N GLN A 260 18.32 18.53 3.80
CA GLN A 260 19.54 19.14 3.24
C GLN A 260 19.28 19.86 1.91
N THR A 261 18.10 19.68 1.32
CA THR A 261 17.72 20.32 0.05
C THR A 261 16.79 21.51 0.34
N GLN A 262 17.13 22.70 -0.15
CA GLN A 262 16.29 23.92 -0.06
C GLN A 262 15.07 23.84 -0.99
N ASN A 263 14.27 22.78 -0.85
CA ASN A 263 13.15 22.46 -1.73
C ASN A 263 11.83 22.96 -1.10
N ARG A 264 11.25 24.03 -1.65
CA ARG A 264 9.91 24.54 -1.26
C ARG A 264 8.82 24.08 -2.25
N GLY A 265 7.57 23.97 -1.79
CA GLY A 265 6.40 23.71 -2.64
C GLY A 265 6.30 22.27 -3.16
N LYS A 266 5.99 22.09 -4.46
CA LYS A 266 5.84 20.76 -5.11
C LYS A 266 7.07 19.84 -4.91
N ARG A 267 8.27 20.43 -4.86
CA ARG A 267 9.53 19.69 -4.61
C ARG A 267 9.66 19.15 -3.19
N MET A 268 9.00 19.78 -2.22
CA MET A 268 8.96 19.28 -0.84
C MET A 268 8.08 18.02 -0.76
N LYS A 269 6.92 18.04 -1.43
CA LYS A 269 6.03 16.86 -1.56
C LYS A 269 6.75 15.72 -2.30
N GLU A 270 7.44 16.02 -3.40
CA GLU A 270 8.26 15.06 -4.16
C GLU A 270 9.36 14.41 -3.30
N GLY A 271 10.14 15.23 -2.57
CA GLY A 271 11.16 14.74 -1.64
C GLY A 271 10.59 13.89 -0.51
N ALA A 272 9.37 14.18 -0.03
CA ALA A 272 8.69 13.37 0.96
C ALA A 272 8.32 11.97 0.41
N HIS A 273 7.89 11.85 -0.85
CA HIS A 273 7.57 10.56 -1.46
C HIS A 273 8.81 9.70 -1.76
N ILE A 274 9.92 10.31 -2.20
CA ILE A 274 11.19 9.59 -2.40
C ILE A 274 11.68 9.03 -1.06
N ASN A 275 11.67 9.88 -0.02
CA ASN A 275 12.04 9.46 1.33
C ASN A 275 11.07 8.42 1.90
N ARG A 276 9.77 8.46 1.55
CA ARG A 276 8.81 7.43 1.96
C ARG A 276 9.23 6.05 1.45
N SER A 277 9.58 5.92 0.18
CA SER A 277 10.01 4.63 -0.39
C SER A 277 11.29 4.09 0.27
N MET A 278 12.27 4.98 0.54
CA MET A 278 13.53 4.61 1.17
C MET A 278 13.39 4.36 2.68
N LEU A 279 12.52 5.09 3.37
CA LEU A 279 12.18 4.87 4.78
C LEU A 279 11.41 3.57 4.97
N ALA A 280 10.46 3.27 4.08
CA ALA A 280 9.74 1.99 4.08
C ALA A 280 10.72 0.82 3.88
N LEU A 281 11.65 0.95 2.92
CA LEU A 281 12.73 -0.01 2.73
C LEU A 281 13.56 -0.15 4.01
N ALA A 282 13.90 0.99 4.64
CA ALA A 282 14.65 1.04 5.90
C ALA A 282 13.99 0.27 7.04
N ASN A 283 12.69 0.49 7.22
CA ASN A 283 11.88 -0.18 8.22
C ASN A 283 11.79 -1.69 7.95
N CYS A 284 11.66 -2.10 6.67
CA CYS A 284 11.66 -3.51 6.29
C CYS A 284 12.98 -4.19 6.67
N ILE A 285 14.12 -3.58 6.37
CA ILE A 285 15.43 -4.16 6.70
C ILE A 285 15.65 -4.23 8.20
N ASN A 286 15.31 -3.17 8.95
CA ASN A 286 15.41 -3.18 10.42
C ASN A 286 14.59 -4.33 11.03
N ALA A 287 13.31 -4.43 10.66
CA ALA A 287 12.41 -5.47 11.16
C ALA A 287 12.84 -6.90 10.76
N LEU A 288 13.47 -7.06 9.59
CA LEU A 288 14.01 -8.35 9.15
C LEU A 288 15.34 -8.71 9.83
N SER A 289 16.16 -7.72 10.17
CA SER A 289 17.47 -7.90 10.80
C SER A 289 17.38 -8.27 12.29
N GLU A 290 16.32 -7.84 12.98
CA GLU A 290 16.14 -8.00 14.44
C GLU A 290 15.60 -9.38 14.86
N LYS A 291 15.57 -10.37 13.96
CA LYS A 291 15.10 -11.73 14.23
C LYS A 291 16.06 -12.53 15.14
N GLY A 292 16.02 -12.19 16.43
CA GLY A 292 16.50 -12.97 17.57
C GLY A 292 15.45 -13.14 18.69
N GLY A 293 14.26 -12.51 18.56
CA GLY A 293 13.15 -12.65 19.49
C GLY A 293 12.15 -13.75 19.10
N LYS A 294 11.54 -14.43 20.08
CA LYS A 294 10.60 -15.56 19.93
C LYS A 294 9.28 -15.24 19.17
N VAL A 295 9.09 -14.02 18.66
CA VAL A 295 7.86 -13.58 17.96
C VAL A 295 8.24 -13.13 16.55
N ALA A 296 7.56 -13.70 15.54
CA ALA A 296 7.71 -13.26 14.16
C ALA A 296 7.15 -11.84 14.01
N GLN A 297 8.03 -10.84 14.05
CA GLN A 297 7.67 -9.44 13.81
C GLN A 297 7.05 -9.28 12.40
N PHE A 298 5.87 -8.67 12.34
CA PHE A 298 5.20 -8.36 11.08
C PHE A 298 5.99 -7.29 10.33
N VAL A 299 6.24 -7.49 9.03
CA VAL A 299 7.00 -6.56 8.19
C VAL A 299 6.03 -5.83 7.25
N ASN A 300 5.99 -4.50 7.35
CA ASN A 300 5.08 -3.62 6.61
C ASN A 300 5.56 -3.36 5.17
N TYR A 301 5.51 -4.36 4.29
CA TYR A 301 5.87 -4.14 2.87
C TYR A 301 4.92 -3.19 2.14
N ARG A 302 3.73 -2.90 2.67
CA ARG A 302 2.69 -2.08 2.04
C ARG A 302 2.93 -0.59 2.10
N ASP A 303 3.90 -0.12 2.89
CA ASP A 303 4.16 1.31 3.12
C ASP A 303 4.61 2.05 1.86
N SER A 304 5.20 1.33 0.89
CA SER A 304 5.56 1.84 -0.44
C SER A 304 5.36 0.81 -1.55
N LYS A 305 5.16 1.27 -2.80
CA LYS A 305 5.10 0.39 -3.98
C LYS A 305 6.42 -0.34 -4.22
N LEU A 306 7.56 0.29 -3.91
CA LEU A 306 8.89 -0.32 -4.02
C LEU A 306 9.03 -1.53 -3.09
N THR A 307 8.69 -1.39 -1.81
CA THR A 307 8.79 -2.49 -0.83
C THR A 307 7.83 -3.63 -1.13
N ARG A 308 6.66 -3.34 -1.74
CA ARG A 308 5.77 -4.38 -2.25
C ARG A 308 6.40 -5.18 -3.39
N LEU A 309 7.06 -4.50 -4.33
CA LEU A 309 7.73 -5.16 -5.45
C LEU A 309 8.98 -5.93 -5.00
N LEU A 310 9.68 -5.45 -3.97
CA LEU A 310 10.85 -6.09 -3.37
C LEU A 310 10.52 -7.07 -2.23
N LYS A 311 9.24 -7.37 -2.00
CA LYS A 311 8.79 -8.33 -0.97
C LYS A 311 9.49 -9.68 -1.10
N ASP A 312 9.68 -10.16 -2.33
CA ASP A 312 10.38 -11.43 -2.59
C ASP A 312 11.89 -11.32 -2.36
N ALA A 313 12.48 -10.14 -2.57
CA ALA A 313 13.89 -9.86 -2.38
C ALA A 313 14.29 -9.71 -0.91
N LEU A 314 13.35 -9.30 -0.05
CA LEU A 314 13.62 -9.00 1.36
C LEU A 314 12.82 -9.97 2.23
N GLY A 315 13.43 -11.10 2.61
CA GLY A 315 12.81 -12.13 3.44
C GLY A 315 11.86 -13.08 2.69
N GLY A 316 11.78 -13.00 1.37
CA GLY A 316 10.92 -13.83 0.52
C GLY A 316 11.66 -14.87 -0.31
N ASN A 317 11.08 -15.22 -1.47
CA ASN A 317 11.62 -16.20 -2.41
C ASN A 317 12.50 -15.52 -3.48
N SER A 318 13.73 -15.13 -3.12
CA SER A 318 14.72 -14.61 -4.07
C SER A 318 16.14 -14.70 -3.49
N ARG A 319 17.13 -14.99 -4.33
CA ARG A 319 18.55 -14.77 -3.98
C ARG A 319 18.85 -13.29 -4.14
N THR A 320 19.33 -12.64 -3.10
CA THR A 320 19.40 -11.18 -3.08
C THR A 320 20.80 -10.69 -2.80
N VAL A 321 21.24 -9.75 -3.65
CA VAL A 321 22.53 -9.07 -3.55
C VAL A 321 22.28 -7.57 -3.45
N MET A 322 22.76 -6.97 -2.37
CA MET A 322 22.74 -5.53 -2.14
C MET A 322 24.12 -4.96 -2.42
N ILE A 323 24.24 -4.05 -3.40
CA ILE A 323 25.49 -3.34 -3.68
C ILE A 323 25.37 -1.93 -3.10
N THR A 324 26.09 -1.72 -2.01
CA THR A 324 26.10 -0.49 -1.23
C THR A 324 27.18 0.45 -1.76
N HIS A 325 26.84 1.71 -1.98
CA HIS A 325 27.73 2.72 -2.54
C HIS A 325 27.95 3.85 -1.55
N ILE A 326 29.20 4.27 -1.37
CA ILE A 326 29.55 5.42 -0.53
C ILE A 326 30.55 6.34 -1.22
N SER A 327 30.54 7.62 -0.84
CA SER A 327 31.62 8.55 -1.18
C SER A 327 32.73 8.44 -0.15
N PRO A 328 34.01 8.47 -0.56
CA PRO A 328 35.13 8.55 0.37
C PRO A 328 35.33 9.96 0.95
N ALA A 329 34.61 10.98 0.48
CA ALA A 329 34.82 12.38 0.89
C ALA A 329 34.40 12.65 2.34
N SER A 330 35.21 13.44 3.06
CA SER A 330 34.94 13.91 4.41
C SER A 330 33.64 14.72 4.51
N THR A 331 33.33 15.53 3.49
CA THR A 331 32.08 16.31 3.38
C THR A 331 30.83 15.42 3.33
N LYS A 332 30.98 14.13 2.98
CA LYS A 332 29.92 13.13 2.87
C LYS A 332 29.93 12.10 4.01
N PHE A 333 30.71 12.32 5.06
CA PHE A 333 30.88 11.37 6.17
C PHE A 333 29.56 10.88 6.78
N GLU A 334 28.63 11.77 7.14
CA GLU A 334 27.38 11.37 7.79
C GLU A 334 26.47 10.53 6.88
N GLU A 335 26.45 10.83 5.57
CA GLU A 335 25.71 10.02 4.58
C GLU A 335 26.34 8.63 4.48
N SER A 336 27.66 8.55 4.29
CA SER A 336 28.41 7.29 4.21
C SER A 336 28.25 6.45 5.48
N ARG A 337 28.27 7.07 6.67
CA ARG A 337 28.04 6.41 7.96
C ARG A 337 26.65 5.80 8.04
N ASN A 338 25.61 6.54 7.66
CA ASN A 338 24.23 6.04 7.68
C ASN A 338 24.03 4.88 6.71
N THR A 339 24.60 4.98 5.51
CA THR A 339 24.56 3.93 4.50
C THR A 339 25.26 2.65 4.97
N LEU A 340 26.43 2.76 5.61
CA LEU A 340 27.18 1.61 6.15
C LEU A 340 26.46 0.91 7.29
N VAL A 341 25.90 1.66 8.25
CA VAL A 341 25.10 1.09 9.35
C VAL A 341 23.90 0.30 8.80
N TYR A 342 23.28 0.81 7.75
CA TYR A 342 22.13 0.17 7.14
C TYR A 342 22.50 -1.11 6.38
N ALA A 343 23.59 -1.08 5.61
CA ALA A 343 24.12 -2.24 4.90
C ALA A 343 24.55 -3.36 5.86
N ASP A 344 25.15 -3.00 7.00
CA ASP A 344 25.53 -3.95 8.06
C ASP A 344 24.32 -4.69 8.63
N LYS A 345 23.19 -3.99 8.84
CA LYS A 345 21.93 -4.62 9.25
C LYS A 345 21.35 -5.55 8.18
N ALA A 346 21.41 -5.14 6.91
CA ALA A 346 20.87 -5.91 5.78
C ALA A 346 21.53 -7.29 5.63
N LYS A 347 22.81 -7.42 6.01
CA LYS A 347 23.56 -8.69 6.01
C LYS A 347 22.89 -9.78 6.85
N ASN A 348 22.14 -9.41 7.89
CA ASN A 348 21.48 -10.38 8.78
C ASN A 348 20.15 -10.92 8.23
N ILE A 349 19.69 -10.42 7.08
CA ILE A 349 18.44 -10.87 6.45
C ILE A 349 18.65 -12.25 5.83
N ARG A 350 17.70 -13.16 6.08
CA ARG A 350 17.66 -14.50 5.48
C ARG A 350 16.42 -14.64 4.59
N ASN A 351 16.67 -15.04 3.35
CA ASN A 351 15.65 -15.33 2.35
C ASN A 351 15.40 -16.83 2.24
N LYS A 352 14.16 -17.20 1.93
CA LYS A 352 13.73 -18.60 1.78
C LYS A 352 13.58 -18.92 0.30
N VAL A 353 14.68 -19.34 -0.32
CA VAL A 353 14.76 -19.50 -1.77
C VAL A 353 14.16 -20.83 -2.20
N ARG A 354 13.27 -20.77 -3.20
CA ARG A 354 12.58 -21.89 -3.84
C ARG A 354 12.68 -21.78 -5.35
N ARG A 355 12.71 -22.95 -5.99
CA ARG A 355 12.65 -23.06 -7.44
C ARG A 355 11.20 -22.91 -7.90
N ASN A 356 10.95 -22.03 -8.87
CA ASN A 356 9.62 -21.86 -9.44
C ASN A 356 9.38 -22.90 -10.53
N LEU A 357 8.46 -23.81 -10.27
CA LEU A 357 7.99 -24.83 -11.22
C LEU A 357 6.52 -24.56 -11.52
N MET A 358 6.22 -24.34 -12.80
CA MET A 358 4.86 -24.34 -13.32
C MET A 358 4.62 -25.72 -13.93
N ASN A 359 3.83 -26.54 -13.24
CA ASN A 359 3.40 -27.82 -13.77
C ASN A 359 2.19 -27.57 -14.70
N VAL A 360 2.33 -27.92 -15.98
CA VAL A 360 1.24 -27.76 -16.97
C VAL A 360 0.05 -28.67 -16.64
N SER A 361 0.22 -29.65 -15.74
CA SER A 361 -0.81 -30.61 -15.32
C SER A 361 -2.06 -30.00 -14.67
N TYR A 362 -2.01 -28.79 -14.09
CA TYR A 362 -3.23 -28.14 -13.57
C TYR A 362 -4.23 -27.83 -14.70
N HIS A 363 -3.72 -27.56 -15.90
CA HIS A 363 -4.57 -27.37 -17.07
C HIS A 363 -5.09 -28.69 -17.62
N LEU A 364 -4.36 -29.81 -17.56
CA LEU A 364 -4.85 -31.07 -18.14
C LEU A 364 -6.01 -31.67 -17.33
N ALA A 365 -6.04 -31.54 -16.01
CA ALA A 365 -7.19 -31.95 -15.20
C ALA A 365 -8.43 -31.07 -15.45
N GLN A 366 -8.22 -29.76 -15.61
CA GLN A 366 -9.28 -28.83 -16.03
C GLN A 366 -9.75 -29.09 -17.46
N TYR A 367 -8.85 -29.30 -18.42
CA TYR A 367 -9.20 -29.63 -19.81
C TYR A 367 -9.85 -31.00 -19.89
N THR A 368 -9.40 -32.00 -19.12
CA THR A 368 -10.05 -33.32 -19.07
C THR A 368 -11.46 -33.19 -18.50
N ARG A 369 -11.66 -32.38 -17.47
CA ARG A 369 -12.97 -32.07 -16.91
C ARG A 369 -13.84 -31.30 -17.90
N ILE A 370 -13.32 -30.26 -18.54
CA ILE A 370 -14.02 -29.47 -19.57
C ILE A 370 -14.35 -30.36 -20.78
N ILE A 371 -13.45 -31.24 -21.21
CA ILE A 371 -13.68 -32.19 -22.29
C ILE A 371 -14.73 -33.24 -21.88
N ALA A 372 -14.72 -33.71 -20.64
CA ALA A 372 -15.75 -34.61 -20.13
C ALA A 372 -17.12 -33.91 -20.04
N ASP A 373 -17.16 -32.67 -19.57
CA ASP A 373 -18.37 -31.85 -19.48
C ASP A 373 -18.91 -31.52 -20.89
N LEU A 374 -18.03 -31.16 -21.84
CA LEU A 374 -18.39 -30.93 -23.25
C LEU A 374 -18.85 -32.20 -23.95
N ARG A 375 -18.24 -33.36 -23.68
CA ARG A 375 -18.69 -34.65 -24.21
C ARG A 375 -20.05 -35.04 -23.65
N SER A 376 -20.26 -34.87 -22.35
CA SER A 376 -21.56 -35.11 -21.71
C SER A 376 -22.64 -34.18 -22.27
N GLU A 377 -22.29 -32.93 -22.59
CA GLU A 377 -23.23 -31.98 -23.20
C GLU A 377 -23.52 -32.32 -24.67
N ILE A 378 -22.52 -32.78 -25.43
CA ILE A 378 -22.73 -33.31 -26.78
C ILE A 378 -23.67 -34.52 -26.77
N ASP A 379 -23.49 -35.44 -25.83
CA ASP A 379 -24.36 -36.62 -25.71
C ASP A 379 -25.79 -36.23 -25.29
N ARG A 380 -25.93 -35.24 -24.40
CA ARG A 380 -27.23 -34.67 -24.02
C ARG A 380 -27.94 -33.99 -25.18
N LEU A 381 -27.22 -33.22 -25.99
CA LEU A 381 -27.74 -32.53 -27.17
C LEU A 381 -28.12 -33.52 -28.27
N ARG A 382 -27.32 -34.57 -28.49
CA ARG A 382 -27.66 -35.67 -29.41
C ARG A 382 -28.94 -36.41 -28.99
N ALA A 383 -29.08 -36.72 -27.70
CA ALA A 383 -30.31 -37.34 -27.19
C ALA A 383 -31.55 -36.45 -27.38
N LYS A 384 -31.40 -35.12 -27.26
CA LYS A 384 -32.49 -34.16 -27.56
C LYS A 384 -32.82 -34.10 -29.05
N ILE A 385 -31.83 -34.18 -29.94
CA ILE A 385 -32.04 -34.22 -31.39
C ILE A 385 -32.75 -35.52 -31.79
N ASP A 386 -32.39 -36.66 -31.19
CA ASP A 386 -33.07 -37.93 -31.44
C ASP A 386 -34.51 -37.94 -30.90
N GLN A 387 -34.77 -37.30 -29.76
CA GLN A 387 -36.13 -37.08 -29.25
C GLN A 387 -36.96 -36.20 -30.18
N GLN A 388 -36.39 -35.09 -30.68
CA GLN A 388 -37.07 -34.20 -31.63
C GLN A 388 -37.31 -34.88 -32.99
N SER A 389 -36.40 -35.76 -33.42
CA SER A 389 -36.54 -36.55 -34.65
C SER A 389 -37.65 -37.60 -34.54
N GLN A 390 -37.91 -38.13 -33.34
CA GLN A 390 -39.04 -39.03 -33.08
C GLN A 390 -40.38 -38.28 -32.97
N GLU A 391 -40.39 -37.04 -32.50
CA GLU A 391 -41.59 -36.19 -32.45
C GLU A 391 -41.99 -35.66 -33.84
N GLN A 392 -41.04 -35.48 -34.77
CA GLN A 392 -41.31 -35.06 -36.15
C GLN A 392 -41.83 -36.18 -37.08
N GLN A 393 -41.82 -37.44 -36.67
CA GLN A 393 -42.33 -38.56 -37.51
C GLN A 393 -43.85 -38.80 -37.39
N LYS A 394 -44.61 -37.99 -36.64
CA LYS A 394 -46.07 -38.14 -36.47
C LYS A 394 -46.96 -37.03 -37.06
N GLY A 395 -46.41 -36.09 -37.84
CA GLY A 395 -47.18 -35.05 -38.53
C GLY A 395 -46.97 -35.10 -40.04
N GLU A 396 -48.06 -34.97 -40.80
CA GLU A 396 -48.22 -35.29 -42.22
C GLU A 396 -47.32 -34.55 -43.22
N LYS A 397 -47.10 -35.23 -44.35
CA LYS A 397 -46.60 -34.70 -45.62
C LYS A 397 -47.48 -33.54 -46.12
N ALA A 398 -46.88 -32.36 -46.32
CA ALA A 398 -47.32 -31.38 -47.30
C ALA A 398 -46.11 -30.54 -47.79
N ASP A 399 -46.23 -30.06 -49.03
CA ASP A 399 -45.19 -29.59 -49.96
C ASP A 399 -44.06 -28.68 -49.41
N ILE A 400 -42.80 -29.12 -49.58
CA ILE A 400 -41.57 -28.42 -49.14
C ILE A 400 -40.91 -27.68 -50.32
N ARG A 401 -41.66 -27.23 -51.32
CA ARG A 401 -41.07 -26.49 -52.47
C ARG A 401 -41.55 -25.06 -52.64
N GLU A 402 -42.66 -24.67 -52.00
CA GLU A 402 -43.20 -23.31 -52.17
C GLU A 402 -42.87 -22.36 -51.00
N ILE A 403 -42.56 -22.87 -49.80
CA ILE A 403 -42.19 -22.03 -48.63
C ILE A 403 -40.67 -21.73 -48.57
N GLN A 404 -39.84 -22.52 -49.26
CA GLN A 404 -38.38 -22.30 -49.28
C GLN A 404 -37.95 -21.06 -50.10
N ALA A 405 -38.83 -20.49 -50.92
CA ALA A 405 -38.54 -19.28 -51.69
C ALA A 405 -38.86 -17.97 -50.94
N GLU A 406 -39.81 -17.98 -49.98
CA GLU A 406 -40.18 -16.76 -49.23
C GLU A 406 -39.48 -16.60 -47.88
N VAL A 407 -38.89 -17.66 -47.31
CA VAL A 407 -38.23 -17.60 -45.98
C VAL A 407 -36.74 -17.17 -46.06
N GLN A 408 -36.13 -17.18 -47.24
CA GLN A 408 -34.69 -16.83 -47.39
C GLN A 408 -34.38 -15.33 -47.52
N GLN A 409 -35.40 -14.44 -47.49
CA GLN A 409 -35.15 -13.00 -47.68
C GLN A 409 -35.50 -12.07 -46.50
N TYR A 410 -36.03 -12.56 -45.36
CA TYR A 410 -36.55 -11.65 -44.33
C TYR A 410 -36.11 -11.84 -42.85
N SER A 411 -35.15 -12.70 -42.48
CA SER A 411 -34.89 -12.99 -41.04
C SER A 411 -33.47 -12.73 -40.49
N HIS A 412 -32.48 -12.29 -41.27
CA HIS A 412 -31.12 -12.07 -40.73
C HIS A 412 -30.82 -10.63 -40.28
N GLY A 413 -31.53 -9.62 -40.81
CA GLY A 413 -31.29 -8.21 -40.46
C GLY A 413 -31.86 -7.80 -39.09
N GLU A 414 -33.10 -8.21 -38.78
CA GLU A 414 -33.79 -7.78 -37.57
C GLU A 414 -33.20 -8.38 -36.28
N LEU A 415 -32.66 -9.61 -36.37
CA LEU A 415 -32.13 -10.33 -35.21
C LEU A 415 -30.71 -9.87 -34.84
N ALA A 416 -29.89 -9.54 -35.85
CA ALA A 416 -28.60 -8.88 -35.64
C ALA A 416 -28.78 -7.49 -35.02
N LEU A 417 -29.78 -6.73 -35.47
CA LEU A 417 -30.13 -5.43 -34.88
C LEU A 417 -30.56 -5.56 -33.41
N LEU A 418 -31.35 -6.58 -33.08
CA LEU A 418 -31.79 -6.84 -31.70
C LEU A 418 -30.62 -7.23 -30.79
N GLN A 419 -29.71 -8.07 -31.29
CA GLN A 419 -28.50 -8.47 -30.58
C GLN A 419 -27.57 -7.28 -30.33
N GLU A 420 -27.42 -6.39 -31.32
CA GLU A 420 -26.62 -5.17 -31.20
C GLU A 420 -27.23 -4.19 -30.20
N GLN A 421 -28.55 -3.99 -30.21
CA GLN A 421 -29.27 -3.18 -29.23
C GLN A 421 -29.18 -3.72 -27.80
N LEU A 422 -29.18 -5.05 -27.63
CA LEU A 422 -29.02 -5.69 -26.33
C LEU A 422 -27.59 -5.50 -25.80
N LEU A 423 -26.59 -5.74 -26.65
CA LEU A 423 -25.18 -5.54 -26.30
C LEU A 423 -24.84 -4.07 -26.00
N SER A 424 -25.43 -3.12 -26.73
CA SER A 424 -25.24 -1.69 -26.45
C SER A 424 -25.87 -1.30 -25.11
N ALA A 425 -27.08 -1.78 -24.82
CA ALA A 425 -27.75 -1.55 -23.55
C ALA A 425 -26.96 -2.15 -22.36
N PHE A 426 -26.40 -3.34 -22.53
CA PHE A 426 -25.55 -3.99 -21.52
C PHE A 426 -24.26 -3.22 -21.25
N ARG A 427 -23.60 -2.72 -22.31
CA ARG A 427 -22.39 -1.88 -22.18
C ARG A 427 -22.69 -0.58 -21.45
N GLU A 428 -23.73 0.14 -21.85
CA GLU A 428 -24.14 1.39 -21.21
C GLU A 428 -24.53 1.17 -19.73
N GLN A 429 -25.23 0.07 -19.42
CA GLN A 429 -25.59 -0.28 -18.04
C GLN A 429 -24.35 -0.56 -17.17
N MET A 430 -23.35 -1.24 -17.72
CA MET A 430 -22.09 -1.52 -17.03
C MET A 430 -21.24 -0.26 -16.86
N GLU A 431 -21.25 0.66 -17.84
CA GLU A 431 -20.56 1.94 -17.77
C GLU A 431 -21.16 2.85 -16.69
N ILE A 432 -22.49 2.97 -16.63
CA ILE A 432 -23.18 3.75 -15.58
C ILE A 432 -22.86 3.19 -14.19
N ARG A 433 -22.89 1.87 -14.02
CA ARG A 433 -22.54 1.21 -12.74
C ARG A 433 -21.09 1.47 -12.33
N ARG A 434 -20.16 1.47 -13.29
CA ARG A 434 -18.75 1.80 -13.04
C ARG A 434 -18.60 3.26 -12.61
N SER A 435 -19.23 4.19 -13.33
CA SER A 435 -19.22 5.61 -13.00
C SER A 435 -19.83 5.89 -11.62
N LEU A 436 -20.88 5.16 -11.24
CA LEU A 436 -21.49 5.27 -9.91
C LEU A 436 -20.53 4.80 -8.81
N MET A 437 -19.82 3.69 -9.02
CA MET A 437 -18.79 3.20 -8.10
C MET A 437 -17.61 4.17 -7.96
N GLU A 438 -17.17 4.79 -9.06
CA GLU A 438 -16.12 5.81 -9.06
C GLU A 438 -16.55 7.08 -8.31
N LEU A 439 -17.80 7.53 -8.50
CA LEU A 439 -18.36 8.67 -7.77
C LEU A 439 -18.51 8.38 -6.27
N GLU A 440 -18.89 7.17 -5.88
CA GLU A 440 -18.97 6.77 -4.47
C GLU A 440 -17.59 6.80 -3.79
N ASN A 441 -16.54 6.38 -4.49
CA ASN A 441 -15.16 6.49 -4.01
C ASN A 441 -14.71 7.93 -3.87
N CYS A 442 -14.95 8.76 -4.90
CA CYS A 442 -14.62 10.18 -4.86
C CYS A 442 -15.34 10.89 -3.70
N ASN A 443 -16.63 10.61 -3.49
CA ASN A 443 -17.41 11.17 -2.38
C ASN A 443 -16.85 10.74 -1.02
N MET A 444 -16.38 9.49 -0.90
CA MET A 444 -15.75 9.01 0.34
C MET A 444 -14.40 9.70 0.61
N GLU A 445 -13.56 9.87 -0.41
CA GLU A 445 -12.28 10.60 -0.27
C GLU A 445 -12.53 12.04 0.19
N LEU A 446 -13.48 12.75 -0.44
CA LEU A 446 -13.89 14.08 -0.02
C LEU A 446 -14.39 14.11 1.43
N HIS A 447 -15.14 13.09 1.87
CA HIS A 447 -15.63 12.97 3.24
C HIS A 447 -14.49 12.74 4.24
N ILE A 448 -13.50 11.89 3.89
CA ILE A 448 -12.31 11.63 4.71
C ILE A 448 -11.48 12.91 4.87
N ASP A 449 -11.22 13.62 3.77
CA ASP A 449 -10.45 14.86 3.80
C ASP A 449 -11.18 15.93 4.63
N THR A 450 -12.49 16.09 4.44
CA THR A 450 -13.31 16.99 5.26
C THR A 450 -13.22 16.64 6.74
N SER A 451 -13.32 15.35 7.08
CA SER A 451 -13.23 14.88 8.48
C SER A 451 -11.85 15.15 9.08
N ARG A 452 -10.79 14.99 8.29
CA ARG A 452 -9.41 15.27 8.71
C ARG A 452 -9.16 16.75 8.97
N HIS A 453 -9.66 17.64 8.11
CA HIS A 453 -9.57 19.08 8.31
C HIS A 453 -10.35 19.52 9.55
N LEU A 454 -11.54 18.96 9.78
CA LEU A 454 -12.33 19.20 10.99
C LEU A 454 -11.62 18.73 12.26
N LEU A 455 -10.95 17.57 12.23
CA LEU A 455 -10.15 17.09 13.36
C LEU A 455 -8.99 18.03 13.66
N THR A 456 -8.26 18.48 12.62
CA THR A 456 -7.14 19.42 12.75
C THR A 456 -7.58 20.75 13.40
N ILE A 457 -8.77 21.25 13.03
CA ILE A 457 -9.35 22.44 13.64
C ILE A 457 -9.74 22.18 15.09
N SER A 458 -10.38 21.05 15.38
CA SER A 458 -10.79 20.66 16.73
C SER A 458 -9.59 20.50 17.67
N ASP A 459 -8.50 19.89 17.21
CA ASP A 459 -7.27 19.70 17.98
C ASP A 459 -6.63 21.04 18.32
N TRP A 460 -6.54 21.96 17.33
CA TRP A 460 -6.02 23.31 17.58
C TRP A 460 -6.92 24.12 18.51
N GLU A 461 -8.25 24.04 18.36
CA GLU A 461 -9.18 24.72 19.27
C GLU A 461 -9.05 24.21 20.70
N HIS A 462 -8.78 22.92 20.88
CA HIS A 462 -8.48 22.30 22.17
C HIS A 462 -7.13 22.77 22.74
N ASP A 463 -6.07 22.76 21.93
CA ASP A 463 -4.74 23.25 22.31
C ASP A 463 -4.75 24.73 22.70
N ARG A 464 -5.51 25.52 21.93
CA ARG A 464 -5.76 26.92 22.26
C ARG A 464 -6.46 27.01 23.61
N ALA A 465 -7.58 26.32 23.84
CA ALA A 465 -8.27 26.36 25.13
C ALA A 465 -7.35 25.99 26.32
N ARG A 466 -6.46 25.00 26.16
CA ARG A 466 -5.44 24.63 27.17
C ARG A 466 -4.44 25.75 27.43
N ALA A 467 -3.95 26.41 26.38
CA ALA A 467 -3.00 27.51 26.49
C ALA A 467 -3.59 28.76 27.17
N TRP A 468 -4.90 28.99 27.04
CA TRP A 468 -5.60 30.06 27.77
C TRP A 468 -5.75 29.73 29.25
N GLN A 469 -6.09 28.48 29.61
CA GLN A 469 -6.17 28.05 31.02
C GLN A 469 -4.82 28.11 31.75
N GLY A 470 -3.71 27.80 31.07
CA GLY A 470 -2.36 27.91 31.65
C GLY A 470 -1.82 29.34 31.83
N ARG A 471 -2.47 30.37 31.24
CA ARG A 471 -2.09 31.78 31.45
C ARG A 471 -2.75 32.38 32.70
N ASP A 472 -3.98 31.98 33.03
CA ASP A 472 -4.70 32.50 34.20
C ASP A 472 -4.09 32.05 35.54
N GLU A 473 -3.34 30.93 35.58
CA GLU A 473 -2.63 30.50 36.80
C GLU A 473 -1.33 31.28 37.07
N VAL A 474 -0.75 31.95 36.06
CA VAL A 474 0.54 32.67 36.19
C VAL A 474 0.36 34.15 36.56
N THR A 475 -0.83 34.71 36.39
CA THR A 475 -1.15 36.10 36.75
C THR A 475 -2.08 36.19 37.96
N GLY A 476 -1.62 35.68 39.10
CA GLY A 476 -2.05 36.21 40.39
C GLY A 476 -1.40 37.57 40.63
N GLU A 477 -2.21 38.59 40.91
CA GLU A 477 -1.86 40.01 41.16
C GLU A 477 -1.67 40.92 39.93
N LYS A 478 -2.79 41.35 39.33
CA LYS A 478 -2.88 42.72 38.77
C LYS A 478 -4.24 43.36 39.05
N THR A 479 -4.18 44.63 39.44
CA THR A 479 -5.27 45.53 39.80
C THR A 479 -6.23 45.84 38.65
N ASP A 480 -7.48 46.17 39.00
CA ASP A 480 -8.66 46.48 38.14
C ASP A 480 -8.50 47.60 37.09
N ARG A 481 -7.30 48.13 36.80
CA ARG A 481 -7.09 49.21 35.81
C ARG A 481 -6.62 48.77 34.43
N ASP A 482 -6.23 47.51 34.25
CA ASP A 482 -5.69 47.02 32.97
C ASP A 482 -6.71 46.19 32.15
N LYS A 483 -7.97 46.11 32.60
CA LYS A 483 -8.99 45.20 32.02
C LYS A 483 -9.60 45.65 30.68
N GLU A 484 -9.33 46.87 30.21
CA GLU A 484 -9.97 47.40 28.99
C GLU A 484 -9.07 47.36 27.74
N GLU A 485 -7.76 47.10 27.83
CA GLU A 485 -6.86 47.08 26.67
C GLU A 485 -6.39 45.69 26.21
N GLU A 486 -6.70 44.60 26.92
CA GLU A 486 -6.28 43.23 26.55
C GLU A 486 -7.34 42.41 25.77
N GLN A 487 -8.14 43.03 24.90
CA GLN A 487 -9.07 42.30 24.01
C GLN A 487 -8.46 41.83 22.68
N GLY A 488 -7.13 41.86 22.50
CA GLY A 488 -6.55 41.57 21.19
C GLY A 488 -5.11 41.08 21.19
N SER A 489 -4.83 39.90 21.72
CA SER A 489 -3.82 38.98 21.12
C SER A 489 -3.88 37.59 21.73
N GLY A 490 -4.82 36.78 21.23
CA GLY A 490 -4.70 35.32 21.36
C GLY A 490 -3.52 34.81 20.51
N PRO A 491 -3.02 33.58 20.76
CA PRO A 491 -2.03 32.96 19.89
C PRO A 491 -2.52 32.99 18.44
N GLU A 492 -1.69 33.52 17.53
CA GLU A 492 -1.99 33.58 16.09
C GLU A 492 -2.37 32.20 15.58
N GLU A 493 -3.45 32.13 14.79
CA GLU A 493 -3.88 30.88 14.18
C GLU A 493 -2.79 30.37 13.24
N PRO A 494 -2.25 29.15 13.47
CA PRO A 494 -1.23 28.61 12.61
C PRO A 494 -1.73 28.48 11.17
N GLN A 495 -0.86 28.75 10.20
CA GLN A 495 -1.20 28.72 8.77
C GLN A 495 -1.84 27.40 8.31
N TYR A 496 -1.52 26.27 8.97
CA TYR A 496 -2.12 24.97 8.63
C TYR A 496 -3.60 24.86 9.05
N VAL A 497 -4.03 25.57 10.10
CA VAL A 497 -5.44 25.58 10.57
C VAL A 497 -6.26 26.52 9.70
N THR A 498 -5.71 27.70 9.38
CA THR A 498 -6.34 28.63 8.43
C THR A 498 -6.53 27.97 7.07
N ALA A 499 -5.50 27.28 6.56
CA ALA A 499 -5.61 26.50 5.32
C ALA A 499 -6.67 25.39 5.42
N ALA A 500 -6.74 24.66 6.54
CA ALA A 500 -7.77 23.64 6.75
C ALA A 500 -9.20 24.23 6.76
N ARG A 501 -9.39 25.44 7.32
CA ARG A 501 -10.69 26.15 7.28
C ARG A 501 -11.07 26.60 5.86
N GLU A 502 -10.11 27.10 5.10
CA GLU A 502 -10.31 27.53 3.71
C GLU A 502 -10.60 26.35 2.77
N GLU A 503 -10.03 25.16 3.04
CA GLU A 503 -10.21 23.95 2.21
C GLU A 503 -11.55 23.23 2.45
N ILE A 504 -12.18 23.35 3.62
CA ILE A 504 -13.49 22.69 3.90
C ILE A 504 -14.62 23.21 2.99
N GLY A 505 -14.66 24.52 2.75
CA GLY A 505 -15.67 25.16 1.90
C GLY A 505 -15.78 24.55 0.49
N PRO A 506 -14.67 24.49 -0.28
CA PRO A 506 -14.66 23.86 -1.60
C PRO A 506 -14.88 22.34 -1.54
N LEU A 507 -14.37 21.62 -0.53
CA LEU A 507 -14.62 20.18 -0.37
C LEU A 507 -16.12 19.88 -0.22
N LEU A 508 -16.83 20.64 0.62
CA LEU A 508 -18.29 20.49 0.79
C LEU A 508 -19.07 20.90 -0.47
N ALA A 509 -18.58 21.87 -1.24
CA ALA A 509 -19.19 22.24 -2.51
C ALA A 509 -19.05 21.12 -3.55
N GLU A 510 -17.88 20.49 -3.62
CA GLU A 510 -17.61 19.36 -4.51
C GLU A 510 -18.36 18.10 -4.08
N GLN A 511 -18.52 17.89 -2.77
CA GLN A 511 -19.36 16.83 -2.22
C GLN A 511 -20.82 16.95 -2.69
N ARG A 512 -21.39 18.16 -2.63
CA ARG A 512 -22.75 18.42 -3.12
C ARG A 512 -22.89 18.16 -4.62
N LYS A 513 -21.93 18.57 -5.44
CA LYS A 513 -21.94 18.28 -6.89
C LYS A 513 -21.88 16.78 -7.17
N THR A 514 -21.01 16.07 -6.45
CA THR A 514 -20.84 14.62 -6.58
C THR A 514 -22.13 13.88 -6.21
N MET A 515 -22.84 14.33 -5.18
CA MET A 515 -24.16 13.77 -4.81
C MET A 515 -25.23 14.03 -5.87
N GLU A 516 -25.24 15.19 -6.51
CA GLU A 516 -26.18 15.49 -7.60
C GLU A 516 -25.93 14.62 -8.83
N LEU A 517 -24.66 14.50 -9.26
CA LEU A 517 -24.24 13.62 -10.35
C LEU A 517 -24.59 12.15 -10.09
N LYS A 518 -24.43 11.70 -8.84
CA LYS A 518 -24.84 10.36 -8.41
C LYS A 518 -26.35 10.16 -8.60
N ARG A 519 -27.17 11.11 -8.15
CA ARG A 519 -28.64 11.07 -8.30
C ARG A 519 -29.04 10.95 -9.77
N GLU A 520 -28.42 11.74 -10.65
CA GLU A 520 -28.69 11.68 -12.09
C GLU A 520 -28.34 10.33 -12.72
N LEU A 521 -27.23 9.72 -12.31
CA LEU A 521 -26.80 8.41 -12.81
C LEU A 521 -27.67 7.27 -12.27
N GLU A 522 -28.13 7.36 -11.03
CA GLU A 522 -29.10 6.41 -10.46
C GLU A 522 -30.44 6.43 -11.21
N GLU A 523 -30.91 7.63 -11.57
CA GLU A 523 -32.13 7.81 -12.37
C GLU A 523 -31.96 7.24 -13.79
N LYS A 524 -30.81 7.48 -14.43
CA LYS A 524 -30.47 6.87 -15.72
C LYS A 524 -30.40 5.34 -15.63
N LEU A 525 -29.82 4.79 -14.57
CA LEU A 525 -29.74 3.35 -14.35
C LEU A 525 -31.14 2.71 -14.21
N LEU A 526 -32.05 3.36 -13.47
CA LEU A 526 -33.43 2.88 -13.34
C LEU A 526 -34.17 2.86 -14.69
N ASN A 527 -34.01 3.93 -15.48
CA ASN A 527 -34.59 4.02 -16.81
C ASN A 527 -34.03 2.95 -17.78
N MET A 528 -32.74 2.62 -17.67
CA MET A 528 -32.14 1.54 -18.46
C MET A 528 -32.61 0.15 -18.03
N LYS A 529 -32.76 -0.11 -16.72
CA LYS A 529 -33.34 -1.37 -16.23
C LYS A 529 -34.75 -1.61 -16.78
N LEU A 530 -35.58 -0.57 -16.83
CA LEU A 530 -36.93 -0.64 -17.42
C LEU A 530 -36.88 -0.93 -18.93
N LYS A 531 -35.90 -0.39 -19.66
CA LYS A 531 -35.70 -0.68 -21.08
C LYS A 531 -35.21 -2.11 -21.31
N SER A 532 -34.26 -2.59 -20.50
CA SER A 532 -33.73 -3.96 -20.60
C SER A 532 -34.82 -5.00 -20.34
N SER A 533 -35.64 -4.80 -19.30
CA SER A 533 -36.75 -5.70 -18.99
C SER A 533 -37.80 -5.75 -20.12
N LYS A 534 -38.11 -4.61 -20.76
CA LYS A 534 -38.98 -4.58 -21.94
C LYS A 534 -38.39 -5.32 -23.15
N ILE A 535 -37.07 -5.24 -23.34
CA ILE A 535 -36.39 -5.97 -24.42
C ILE A 535 -36.44 -7.47 -24.11
N GLU A 536 -36.11 -7.88 -22.89
CA GLU A 536 -36.16 -9.27 -22.42
C GLU A 536 -37.54 -9.91 -22.57
N GLU A 537 -38.64 -9.18 -22.29
CA GLU A 537 -40.00 -9.66 -22.50
C GLU A 537 -40.38 -9.86 -23.98
N LEU A 538 -39.70 -9.16 -24.90
CA LEU A 538 -39.95 -9.24 -26.34
C LEU A 538 -39.13 -10.34 -27.02
N LEU A 539 -38.04 -10.83 -26.39
CA LEU A 539 -37.15 -11.87 -26.94
C LEU A 539 -37.87 -13.20 -27.24
N PRO A 540 -38.75 -13.75 -26.37
CA PRO A 540 -39.40 -15.04 -26.61
C PRO A 540 -40.46 -14.99 -27.72
N LYS A 541 -41.05 -13.81 -27.98
CA LYS A 541 -42.18 -13.63 -28.90
C LYS A 541 -41.76 -13.42 -30.36
N ARG A 542 -40.49 -13.05 -30.61
CA ARG A 542 -39.99 -12.69 -31.94
C ARG A 542 -39.01 -13.70 -32.56
N ILE A 543 -38.62 -14.75 -31.81
CA ILE A 543 -37.57 -15.69 -32.23
C ILE A 543 -38.16 -17.09 -32.39
N SER A 544 -38.22 -17.55 -33.64
CA SER A 544 -38.75 -18.88 -34.03
C SER A 544 -37.70 -19.99 -33.96
N ASN A 545 -36.40 -19.65 -33.96
CA ASN A 545 -35.30 -20.61 -33.98
C ASN A 545 -34.76 -20.92 -32.57
N HIS A 546 -34.71 -22.20 -32.22
CA HIS A 546 -34.35 -22.68 -30.88
C HIS A 546 -32.89 -22.38 -30.51
N GLU A 547 -31.94 -22.55 -31.44
CA GLU A 547 -30.51 -22.34 -31.17
C GLU A 547 -30.17 -20.86 -30.91
N GLN A 548 -30.81 -19.96 -31.65
CA GLN A 548 -30.61 -18.50 -31.48
C GLN A 548 -31.22 -17.99 -30.18
N ARG A 549 -32.31 -18.61 -29.71
CA ARG A 549 -32.92 -18.33 -28.40
C ARG A 549 -31.98 -18.75 -27.25
N ASP A 550 -31.33 -19.90 -27.38
CA ASP A 550 -30.37 -20.40 -26.39
C ASP A 550 -29.13 -19.48 -26.29
N ILE A 551 -28.59 -19.01 -27.41
CA ILE A 551 -27.46 -18.07 -27.43
C ILE A 551 -27.81 -16.74 -26.75
N LEU A 552 -29.00 -16.18 -27.05
CA LEU A 552 -29.41 -14.91 -26.47
C LEU A 552 -29.69 -15.01 -24.97
N THR A 553 -30.26 -16.15 -24.55
CA THR A 553 -30.50 -16.48 -23.14
C THR A 553 -29.17 -16.64 -22.38
N LEU A 554 -28.17 -17.26 -23.01
CA LEU A 554 -26.82 -17.35 -22.45
C LEU A 554 -26.18 -15.97 -22.33
N LEU A 555 -26.37 -15.09 -23.32
CA LEU A 555 -25.88 -13.69 -23.28
C LEU A 555 -26.48 -12.92 -22.09
N CYS A 556 -27.79 -13.01 -21.88
CA CYS A 556 -28.45 -12.40 -20.73
C CYS A 556 -27.92 -12.98 -19.41
N LYS A 557 -27.70 -14.30 -19.34
CA LYS A 557 -27.17 -14.94 -18.13
C LYS A 557 -25.73 -14.52 -17.81
N VAL A 558 -24.88 -14.35 -18.82
CA VAL A 558 -23.52 -13.82 -18.65
C VAL A 558 -23.57 -12.39 -18.12
N HIS A 559 -24.43 -11.55 -18.69
CA HIS A 559 -24.62 -10.18 -18.21
C HIS A 559 -25.14 -10.13 -16.76
N GLU A 560 -26.12 -10.96 -16.40
CA GLU A 560 -26.58 -11.09 -15.01
C GLU A 560 -25.44 -11.43 -14.03
N LEU A 561 -24.57 -12.37 -14.40
CA LEU A 561 -23.43 -12.75 -13.58
C LEU A 561 -22.38 -11.63 -13.48
N GLU A 562 -22.17 -10.86 -14.55
CA GLU A 562 -21.32 -9.66 -14.53
C GLU A 562 -21.92 -8.54 -13.66
N LEU A 563 -23.25 -8.39 -13.66
CA LEU A 563 -23.96 -7.48 -12.77
C LEU A 563 -23.82 -7.90 -11.30
N GLU A 564 -23.95 -9.19 -10.98
CA GLU A 564 -23.77 -9.70 -9.62
C GLU A 564 -22.32 -9.51 -9.14
N LYS A 565 -21.33 -9.79 -10.01
CA LYS A 565 -19.91 -9.57 -9.72
C LYS A 565 -19.60 -8.10 -9.42
N THR A 566 -20.10 -7.17 -10.23
CA THR A 566 -19.90 -5.72 -10.01
C THR A 566 -20.58 -5.24 -8.73
N GLU A 567 -21.74 -5.80 -8.39
CA GLU A 567 -22.48 -5.48 -7.16
C GLU A 567 -21.75 -5.98 -5.89
N ILE A 568 -21.19 -7.18 -5.93
CA ILE A 568 -20.34 -7.70 -4.85
C ILE A 568 -19.10 -6.81 -4.67
N GLN A 569 -18.45 -6.38 -5.76
CA GLN A 569 -17.30 -5.48 -5.71
C GLN A 569 -17.64 -4.12 -5.08
N SER A 570 -18.78 -3.53 -5.47
CA SER A 570 -19.31 -2.30 -4.87
C SER A 570 -19.62 -2.49 -3.37
N GLY A 571 -20.21 -3.63 -2.99
CA GLY A 571 -20.54 -3.94 -1.60
C GLY A 571 -19.31 -4.13 -0.70
N VAL A 572 -18.24 -4.73 -1.21
CA VAL A 572 -16.96 -4.86 -0.48
C VAL A 572 -16.35 -3.48 -0.24
N LEU A 573 -16.31 -2.65 -1.28
CA LEU A 573 -15.77 -1.30 -1.22
C LEU A 573 -16.56 -0.40 -0.25
N CYS A 574 -17.89 -0.47 -0.26
CA CYS A 574 -18.75 0.24 0.69
C CYS A 574 -18.48 -0.18 2.14
N LYS A 575 -18.29 -1.48 2.39
CA LYS A 575 -17.91 -1.98 3.73
C LYS A 575 -16.55 -1.45 4.18
N GLU A 576 -15.55 -1.45 3.30
CA GLU A 576 -14.23 -0.90 3.60
C GLU A 576 -14.31 0.61 3.91
N ASN A 577 -15.11 1.34 3.14
CA ASN A 577 -15.34 2.77 3.35
C ASN A 577 -16.01 3.06 4.70
N VAL A 578 -17.02 2.26 5.10
CA VAL A 578 -17.65 2.40 6.44
C VAL A 578 -16.66 2.11 7.56
N LEU A 579 -15.76 1.15 7.39
CA LEU A 579 -14.72 0.85 8.39
C LEU A 579 -13.77 2.04 8.56
N ARG A 580 -13.28 2.62 7.47
CA ARG A 580 -12.39 3.80 7.51
C ARG A 580 -13.03 4.99 8.20
N THR A 581 -14.33 5.23 8.00
CA THR A 581 -15.06 6.31 8.71
C THR A 581 -15.18 6.02 10.20
N LYS A 582 -15.38 4.77 10.59
CA LYS A 582 -15.45 4.37 12.00
C LYS A 582 -14.10 4.51 12.70
N ASP A 583 -12.98 4.32 12.00
CA ASP A 583 -11.64 4.49 12.57
C ASP A 583 -11.40 5.91 13.12
N PHE A 584 -11.92 6.95 12.45
CA PHE A 584 -11.84 8.33 12.95
C PHE A 584 -12.65 8.55 14.23
N ILE A 585 -13.80 7.89 14.35
CA ILE A 585 -14.64 7.94 15.56
C ILE A 585 -13.93 7.21 16.71
N ILE A 586 -13.32 6.06 16.42
CA ILE A 586 -12.53 5.30 17.39
C ILE A 586 -11.34 6.13 17.87
N GLN A 587 -10.59 6.76 16.96
CA GLN A 587 -9.46 7.62 17.29
C GLN A 587 -9.87 8.78 18.21
N ARG A 588 -11.00 9.42 17.94
CA ARG A 588 -11.55 10.48 18.80
C ARG A 588 -11.90 9.96 20.20
N HIS A 589 -12.50 8.78 20.29
CA HIS A 589 -12.80 8.16 21.57
C HIS A 589 -11.55 7.74 22.33
N GLU A 590 -10.51 7.24 21.66
CA GLU A 590 -9.22 6.92 22.27
C GLU A 590 -8.52 8.16 22.84
N GLN A 591 -8.55 9.28 22.11
CA GLN A 591 -8.04 10.55 22.61
C GLN A 591 -8.80 11.02 23.86
N GLN A 592 -10.13 10.92 23.85
CA GLN A 592 -10.96 11.25 25.02
C GLN A 592 -10.65 10.35 26.21
N ARG A 593 -10.48 9.04 25.97
CA ARG A 593 -10.12 8.08 27.01
C ARG A 593 -8.77 8.41 27.62
N THR A 594 -7.75 8.64 26.78
CA THR A 594 -6.39 8.98 27.24
C THR A 594 -6.38 10.25 28.09
N LEU A 595 -7.15 11.28 27.69
CA LEU A 595 -7.28 12.50 28.49
C LEU A 595 -7.94 12.24 29.86
N CYS A 596 -9.00 11.43 29.88
CA CYS A 596 -9.62 11.01 31.15
C CYS A 596 -8.63 10.23 32.02
N ASP A 597 -7.81 9.36 31.42
CA ASP A 597 -6.80 8.58 32.11
C ASP A 597 -5.74 9.49 32.75
N ASP A 598 -5.23 10.46 31.99
CA ASP A 598 -4.26 11.45 32.48
C ASP A 598 -4.83 12.29 33.64
N ILE A 599 -6.09 12.73 33.53
CA ILE A 599 -6.78 13.48 34.59
C ILE A 599 -6.89 12.64 35.87
N ILE A 600 -7.31 11.38 35.75
CA ILE A 600 -7.46 10.46 36.87
C ILE A 600 -6.12 10.20 37.56
N HIS A 601 -5.06 9.99 36.77
CA HIS A 601 -3.70 9.81 37.28
C HIS A 601 -3.17 11.06 37.99
N GLN A 602 -3.34 12.25 37.41
CA GLN A 602 -2.91 13.50 38.03
C GLN A 602 -3.70 13.82 39.30
N GLN A 603 -5.02 13.62 39.31
CA GLN A 603 -5.86 13.80 40.50
C GLN A 603 -5.38 12.91 41.64
N LYS A 604 -5.13 11.62 41.37
CA LYS A 604 -4.63 10.69 42.39
C LYS A 604 -3.24 11.08 42.90
N ALA A 605 -2.32 11.45 41.99
CA ALA A 605 -0.99 11.88 42.37
C ALA A 605 -1.01 13.14 43.27
N LEU A 606 -1.87 14.11 42.97
CA LEU A 606 -2.05 15.31 43.79
C LEU A 606 -2.66 15.00 45.17
N ILE A 607 -3.61 14.07 45.23
CA ILE A 607 -4.22 13.65 46.50
C ILE A 607 -3.19 12.92 47.38
N GLU A 608 -2.36 12.06 46.78
CA GLU A 608 -1.29 11.34 47.47
C GLU A 608 -0.17 12.30 47.94
N ASP A 609 0.25 13.25 47.10
CA ASP A 609 1.31 14.23 47.41
C ASP A 609 0.89 15.21 48.52
N GLN A 610 -0.40 15.59 48.58
CA GLN A 610 -0.94 16.45 49.63
C GLN A 610 -1.48 15.69 50.86
N GLY A 611 -1.39 14.36 50.87
CA GLY A 611 -1.81 13.53 52.01
C GLY A 611 -3.29 13.66 52.39
N LEU A 612 -4.16 13.94 51.41
CA LEU A 612 -5.60 14.14 51.65
C LEU A 612 -6.30 12.77 51.79
N CYS A 613 -7.17 12.63 52.79
CA CYS A 613 -7.97 11.41 52.94
C CYS A 613 -8.94 11.26 51.77
N VAL A 614 -8.79 10.19 50.98
CA VAL A 614 -9.71 9.83 49.89
C VAL A 614 -11.00 9.26 50.51
N PRO A 615 -12.19 9.79 50.18
CA PRO A 615 -13.46 9.17 50.57
C PRO A 615 -13.58 7.73 50.06
N GLU A 616 -14.18 6.84 50.84
CA GLU A 616 -14.28 5.40 50.53
C GLU A 616 -14.93 5.13 49.17
N GLU A 617 -15.97 5.91 48.81
CA GLU A 617 -16.65 5.87 47.52
C GLU A 617 -15.72 6.20 46.33
N LEU A 618 -14.79 7.15 46.50
CA LEU A 618 -13.83 7.54 45.46
C LEU A 618 -12.68 6.52 45.35
N GLN A 619 -12.29 5.91 46.48
CA GLN A 619 -11.30 4.84 46.52
C GLN A 619 -11.79 3.58 45.81
N GLU A 620 -13.08 3.24 45.93
CA GLU A 620 -13.72 2.16 45.19
C GLU A 620 -13.72 2.44 43.67
N LEU A 621 -14.04 3.67 43.25
CA LEU A 621 -14.02 4.06 41.84
C LEU A 621 -12.60 4.00 41.23
N TYR A 622 -11.58 4.46 41.94
CA TYR A 622 -10.19 4.29 41.50
C TYR A 622 -9.81 2.81 41.39
N SER A 623 -10.20 2.00 42.37
CA SER A 623 -9.91 0.56 42.36
C SER A 623 -10.57 -0.13 41.16
N LEU A 624 -11.83 0.22 40.86
CA LEU A 624 -12.55 -0.30 39.69
C LEU A 624 -11.86 0.11 38.37
N TYR A 625 -11.49 1.38 38.25
CA TYR A 625 -10.82 1.92 37.06
C TYR A 625 -9.43 1.29 36.81
N PHE A 626 -8.61 1.13 37.86
CA PHE A 626 -7.31 0.45 37.73
C PHE A 626 -7.45 -1.06 37.49
N CYS A 627 -8.49 -1.70 38.02
CA CYS A 627 -8.86 -3.07 37.66
C CYS A 627 -9.22 -3.17 36.17
N GLU A 628 -10.08 -2.30 35.63
CA GLU A 628 -10.46 -2.32 34.21
C GLU A 628 -9.26 -2.05 33.27
N LEU A 629 -8.32 -1.18 33.66
CA LEU A 629 -7.05 -0.99 32.93
C LEU A 629 -6.16 -2.25 32.95
N SER A 630 -6.16 -2.98 34.07
CA SER A 630 -5.41 -4.24 34.21
C SER A 630 -6.10 -5.44 33.54
N ASP A 631 -7.43 -5.40 33.41
CA ASP A 631 -8.28 -6.40 32.74
C ASP A 631 -8.12 -6.38 31.20
N GLY A 632 -7.36 -5.41 30.66
CA GLY A 632 -6.88 -5.41 29.28
C GLY A 632 -5.82 -6.47 28.95
N SER A 633 -5.53 -7.42 29.85
CA SER A 633 -4.66 -8.55 29.55
C SER A 633 -5.30 -9.47 28.50
N ILE A 634 -4.56 -9.78 27.45
CA ILE A 634 -4.96 -10.64 26.31
C ILE A 634 -5.53 -12.00 26.76
N ASP A 635 -5.11 -12.48 27.95
CA ASP A 635 -5.54 -13.76 28.52
C ASP A 635 -7.03 -13.81 28.87
N GLN A 636 -7.70 -12.70 29.19
CA GLN A 636 -9.15 -12.71 29.43
C GLN A 636 -10.00 -12.49 28.16
N ILE A 637 -9.50 -11.79 27.15
CA ILE A 637 -10.19 -11.68 25.84
C ILE A 637 -10.31 -13.06 25.18
N LEU A 638 -9.26 -13.89 25.32
CA LEU A 638 -9.29 -15.30 24.95
C LEU A 638 -10.32 -16.10 25.76
N ASN A 639 -10.41 -15.85 27.08
CA ASN A 639 -11.39 -16.52 27.94
C ASN A 639 -12.85 -16.08 27.67
N LEU A 640 -13.09 -14.80 27.39
CA LEU A 640 -14.39 -14.23 26.98
C LEU A 640 -14.88 -14.82 25.66
N HIS A 641 -13.97 -15.11 24.73
CA HIS A 641 -14.30 -15.78 23.47
C HIS A 641 -14.73 -17.25 23.66
N THR A 642 -14.32 -17.90 24.76
CA THR A 642 -14.78 -19.24 25.18
C THR A 642 -16.08 -19.21 25.99
N PHE A 643 -16.45 -18.09 26.60
CA PHE A 643 -17.68 -17.98 27.42
C PHE A 643 -18.94 -17.61 26.62
N THR A 644 -18.79 -17.08 25.41
CA THR A 644 -19.91 -16.72 24.51
C THR A 644 -20.66 -17.92 23.92
N THR A 645 -20.25 -19.15 24.21
CA THR A 645 -20.96 -20.38 23.81
C THR A 645 -22.00 -20.87 24.82
N ASN A 646 -22.24 -20.16 25.94
CA ASN A 646 -23.21 -20.60 26.97
C ASN A 646 -24.42 -19.65 27.13
N PRO A 647 -25.67 -20.05 26.82
CA PRO A 647 -26.82 -19.14 26.69
C PRO A 647 -27.37 -18.51 27.98
N ARG A 648 -26.84 -18.83 29.17
CA ARG A 648 -27.44 -18.42 30.45
C ARG A 648 -26.77 -17.24 31.16
N ALA A 649 -25.67 -16.70 30.65
CA ALA A 649 -24.95 -15.58 31.26
C ALA A 649 -25.30 -14.19 30.65
N VAL A 650 -26.27 -14.12 29.74
CA VAL A 650 -26.56 -12.92 28.94
C VAL A 650 -27.40 -11.86 29.68
N SER A 651 -27.98 -12.16 30.84
CA SER A 651 -28.93 -11.24 31.50
C SER A 651 -28.34 -10.10 32.32
N PHE A 652 -27.04 -10.08 32.64
CA PHE A 652 -26.45 -8.99 33.45
C PHE A 652 -25.57 -7.99 32.67
N TYR A 653 -25.14 -8.33 31.47
CA TYR A 653 -24.28 -7.45 30.65
C TYR A 653 -25.05 -6.54 29.67
N LEU A 654 -26.39 -6.63 29.61
CA LEU A 654 -27.21 -5.93 28.62
C LEU A 654 -27.71 -4.54 29.04
N ILE A 655 -27.28 -4.01 30.20
CA ILE A 655 -27.72 -2.69 30.67
C ILE A 655 -26.77 -1.55 30.23
N SER A 656 -25.53 -1.83 29.82
CA SER A 656 -24.60 -0.76 29.37
C SER A 656 -24.68 -0.44 27.87
N SER A 657 -25.43 -1.21 27.07
CA SER A 657 -25.39 -1.13 25.60
C SER A 657 -26.62 -0.48 24.95
N PHE A 658 -27.59 0.00 25.71
CA PHE A 658 -28.81 0.63 25.17
C PHE A 658 -29.09 1.98 25.82
N LEU A 659 -28.40 3.03 25.38
CA LEU A 659 -28.88 4.43 25.43
C LEU A 659 -27.98 5.30 24.52
N PRO A 660 -28.38 5.59 23.26
CA PRO A 660 -27.57 6.34 22.31
C PRO A 660 -27.69 7.87 22.42
N HIS A 661 -28.20 8.42 23.53
CA HIS A 661 -28.46 9.86 23.66
C HIS A 661 -28.27 10.39 25.09
N PHE A 662 -27.04 10.45 25.60
CA PHE A 662 -26.68 11.39 26.65
C PHE A 662 -25.21 11.77 26.49
N PRO A 663 -24.85 13.07 26.40
CA PRO A 663 -23.46 13.46 26.53
C PRO A 663 -23.13 13.33 28.03
N PHE A 664 -22.11 12.54 28.37
CA PHE A 664 -21.43 12.63 29.66
C PHE A 664 -20.46 13.82 29.61
N PRO A 665 -20.89 15.04 30.01
CA PRO A 665 -19.97 15.90 30.71
C PRO A 665 -20.70 16.63 31.83
N LEU A 666 -20.54 16.23 33.10
CA LEU A 666 -20.80 17.06 34.28
C LEU A 666 -20.58 16.26 35.58
N ILE A 667 -19.34 15.82 35.84
CA ILE A 667 -18.95 15.39 37.21
C ILE A 667 -17.66 16.08 37.69
N CYS A 668 -16.98 16.87 36.86
CA CYS A 668 -15.72 17.53 37.25
C CYS A 668 -15.84 19.05 37.22
N PHE A 669 -16.64 19.65 38.10
CA PHE A 669 -16.50 21.06 38.50
C PHE A 669 -17.35 21.34 39.74
N LEU A 670 -17.00 20.74 40.88
CA LEU A 670 -17.55 21.15 42.18
C LEU A 670 -16.70 20.60 43.32
N ASN A 671 -15.46 21.07 43.42
CA ASN A 671 -14.74 21.02 44.68
C ASN A 671 -13.58 22.01 44.63
N ILE A 672 -13.87 23.31 44.83
CA ILE A 672 -12.96 24.26 45.46
C ILE A 672 -13.81 25.48 45.88
N HIS A 673 -13.65 25.84 47.16
CA HIS A 673 -14.22 26.99 47.89
C HIS A 673 -15.70 26.96 48.31
N PHE A 674 -15.96 26.54 49.56
CA PHE A 674 -16.58 27.38 50.62
C PHE A 674 -16.52 26.67 51.99
N LYS A 675 -15.51 26.98 52.81
CA LYS A 675 -15.57 26.81 54.27
C LYS A 675 -16.23 28.06 54.85
N SER A 676 -17.52 28.00 55.18
CA SER A 676 -18.18 28.78 56.24
C SER A 676 -19.70 28.72 56.06
N LEU A 677 -20.40 28.29 57.11
CA LEU A 677 -21.87 28.19 57.30
C LEU A 677 -22.50 26.85 56.86
N GLY A 678 -22.80 26.03 57.87
CA GLY A 678 -23.30 24.66 57.77
C GLY A 678 -24.76 24.53 57.30
N SER A 679 -24.99 24.62 55.99
CA SER A 679 -26.13 24.00 55.31
C SER A 679 -25.82 23.86 53.82
N VAL A 680 -25.85 22.63 53.29
CA VAL A 680 -25.62 22.35 51.86
C VAL A 680 -26.87 22.74 51.07
N ARG A 681 -26.74 23.69 50.13
CA ARG A 681 -27.76 24.03 49.12
C ARG A 681 -27.19 23.75 47.74
N PHE A 682 -27.92 22.98 46.93
CA PHE A 682 -27.57 22.74 45.53
C PHE A 682 -28.26 23.77 44.63
N LEU A 683 -27.50 24.38 43.72
CA LEU A 683 -28.00 25.25 42.66
C LEU A 683 -27.62 24.62 41.31
N LEU A 684 -28.62 24.20 40.54
CA LEU A 684 -28.46 23.69 39.18
C LEU A 684 -28.77 24.80 38.18
N PHE A 685 -27.80 25.17 37.34
CA PHE A 685 -28.02 26.04 36.18
C PHE A 685 -28.29 25.18 34.94
N ASN A 686 -29.42 25.39 34.28
CA ASN A 686 -29.74 24.74 33.02
C ASN A 686 -29.73 25.80 31.90
N CYS A 687 -28.71 25.77 31.05
CA CYS A 687 -28.64 26.59 29.84
C CYS A 687 -29.05 25.75 28.64
N THR A 688 -30.28 25.94 28.16
CA THR A 688 -30.74 25.33 26.91
C THR A 688 -30.65 26.35 25.77
N HIS A 689 -29.82 26.06 24.77
CA HIS A 689 -29.78 26.83 23.52
C HIS A 689 -30.85 26.29 22.57
N LYS A 690 -31.92 27.07 22.36
CA LYS A 690 -32.74 26.99 21.14
C LYS A 690 -32.75 28.36 20.47
N TYR A 691 -32.61 28.34 19.15
CA TYR A 691 -32.59 29.47 18.23
C TYR A 691 -33.21 30.77 18.78
N GLY A 692 -32.36 31.78 18.99
CA GLY A 692 -32.76 33.15 19.33
C GLY A 692 -33.03 33.43 20.81
N GLY A 693 -31.97 33.70 21.59
CA GLY A 693 -32.04 34.30 22.93
C GLY A 693 -31.99 33.32 24.11
N VAL A 694 -31.06 33.55 25.05
CA VAL A 694 -30.87 32.74 26.27
C VAL A 694 -31.83 33.21 27.37
N ARG A 695 -32.61 32.30 27.95
CA ARG A 695 -33.33 32.51 29.22
C ARG A 695 -32.89 31.47 30.24
N CYS A 696 -32.35 31.92 31.37
CA CYS A 696 -32.01 31.06 32.51
C CYS A 696 -33.16 31.06 33.53
N SER A 697 -33.46 29.91 34.14
CA SER A 697 -34.39 29.80 35.28
C SER A 697 -33.71 29.04 36.43
N LEU A 698 -33.84 29.57 37.64
CA LEU A 698 -33.19 29.09 38.85
C LEU A 698 -34.19 28.28 39.68
N TYR A 699 -33.85 27.05 40.10
CA TYR A 699 -34.65 26.27 41.05
C TYR A 699 -33.83 25.95 42.30
N HIS A 700 -34.47 26.10 43.46
CA HIS A 700 -33.87 25.95 44.79
C HIS A 700 -34.42 24.68 45.46
N PHE A 701 -33.56 23.74 45.85
CA PHE A 701 -33.93 22.62 46.72
C PHE A 701 -33.12 22.67 48.03
N ILE A 702 -33.81 22.47 49.15
CA ILE A 702 -33.23 22.38 50.50
C ILE A 702 -33.53 20.97 51.02
N LEU A 703 -32.50 20.15 51.22
CA LEU A 703 -32.61 18.90 51.98
C LEU A 703 -32.17 19.18 53.43
N LYS A 704 -33.10 19.04 54.39
CA LYS A 704 -32.79 19.00 55.82
C LYS A 704 -32.51 17.53 56.19
N HIS A 705 -31.39 17.30 56.88
CA HIS A 705 -31.09 16.02 57.52
C HIS A 705 -31.89 15.88 58.83
N GLU A 706 -32.76 14.87 58.88
CA GLU A 706 -32.95 13.96 60.02
C GLU A 706 -33.01 12.53 59.46
#